data_AF-A0A9D8K1H7-F1
#
_entry.id   AF-A0A9D8K1H7-F1
#
_cell.length_a   1.000
_cell.length_b   1.000
_cell.length_c   1.000
_cell.angle_alpha   90.00
_cell.angle_beta   90.00
_cell.angle_gamma   90.00
#
_symmetry.space_group_name_H-M   'P 1'
#
loop_
_entity.id
_entity.type
_entity.pdbx_description
1 polymer ?
#
loop_
_entity_poly.entity_id
_entity_poly.type
_entity_poly.pdbx_seq_one_letter_code
_entity_poly.pdbx_strand_id
1 'polypeptide(L)'
;VKGTSQAMSQAFVDTIEENGGHVWLNNGAQRIRVSNGKIRGVVAEDGTEIACQRVICNANPLTTSLNLIGRENVPDWYLKRLGKWTAGGSTFNVYLGLDCTCQSLGFKNHENFVSIGPDLDRQHESMRHDISFEPYGAAVTAYNVADPDFSPPGTGVVVLCVIAYAKPWLKLSPVEYAEAKSKLADKLITLAERIAPGLRDHIEVMETATPLTNIRYTGNPGGSIIGFDENFQGAGNAHLPNRGPIEGLYFANAWVNIGGGFETCIVSGYLAANDAMKDMEQGKADVAVMEKMKSQLSKEAEGATEIKDDFFAQTSKTMARLHPSRITLKVKEIIEETPSTKTLRMVSADGALPYFRAGQYINLFVNIGGVLTSRPYSISSAPDKPYYEITVRRMEPGFVSHYLLDKVKPGDTFESTGPNGGFYYEPIIDSSNLVFLAGGSGVTPFISIIRDITQKKQPVSIHLLYGSRSYQDIIFEDELKKLTAKHKNIKVDYIISEPLKGWSGLCGLMDAKMISSLVKSVKGKKFFLCGPAQMHFLCEDALTKLGVAPRNIKREAYGPPADITLEPGWPGLPTSKEFKITEERSGRTLKAKAGEPLMISLERAGLVVPAVCRSGECTACRTRLLKGKVFAPARVHRRWVDEQSNYIHPCMSYPLKDLHIRL
;
A
#
# COMPACT_ATOMS: atom_id res chain seq x y z
N VAL A 1 7.91 21.00 10.99
CA VAL A 1 6.70 20.77 10.16
C VAL A 1 5.72 19.97 11.00
N LYS A 2 4.56 20.54 11.38
CA LYS A 2 3.52 19.78 12.08
C LYS A 2 2.80 18.86 11.09
N GLY A 3 2.50 17.62 11.46
CA GLY A 3 1.73 16.71 10.60
C GLY A 3 2.56 15.83 9.64
N THR A 4 3.77 15.41 10.07
CA THR A 4 4.68 14.49 9.35
C THR A 4 5.27 15.08 8.05
N SER A 5 6.12 14.31 7.36
CA SER A 5 6.69 14.70 6.06
C SER A 5 5.63 14.93 4.97
N GLN A 6 4.46 14.30 5.07
CA GLN A 6 3.36 14.49 4.12
C GLN A 6 2.82 15.93 4.14
N ALA A 7 2.84 16.62 5.30
CA ALA A 7 2.44 18.02 5.40
C ALA A 7 3.39 18.95 4.62
N MET A 8 4.69 18.63 4.59
CA MET A 8 5.66 19.38 3.77
C MET A 8 5.36 19.19 2.26
N SER A 9 5.13 17.96 1.82
CA SER A 9 4.75 17.69 0.42
C SER A 9 3.47 18.42 0.03
N GLN A 10 2.49 18.48 0.94
CA GLN A 10 1.24 19.18 0.69
C GLN A 10 1.43 20.71 0.64
N ALA A 11 2.28 21.28 1.48
CA ALA A 11 2.63 22.70 1.40
C ALA A 11 3.24 23.08 0.05
N PHE A 12 4.06 22.20 -0.56
CA PHE A 12 4.55 22.42 -1.93
C PHE A 12 3.42 22.39 -2.96
N VAL A 13 2.47 21.46 -2.83
CA VAL A 13 1.29 21.42 -3.70
C VAL A 13 0.48 22.70 -3.60
N ASP A 14 0.20 23.16 -2.38
CA ASP A 14 -0.58 24.37 -2.14
C ASP A 14 0.16 25.60 -2.70
N THR A 15 1.47 25.70 -2.47
CA THR A 15 2.30 26.79 -3.01
C THR A 15 2.25 26.83 -4.54
N ILE A 16 2.34 25.68 -5.21
CA ILE A 16 2.25 25.62 -6.69
C ILE A 16 0.90 26.17 -7.16
N GLU A 17 -0.19 25.80 -6.50
CA GLU A 17 -1.54 26.16 -6.91
C GLU A 17 -1.93 27.59 -6.57
N GLU A 18 -1.51 28.11 -5.43
CA GLU A 18 -1.67 29.52 -5.05
C GLU A 18 -0.98 30.46 -6.05
N ASN A 19 0.07 29.97 -6.72
CA ASN A 19 0.78 30.67 -7.79
C ASN A 19 0.26 30.33 -9.19
N GLY A 20 -0.95 29.77 -9.30
CA GLY A 20 -1.62 29.49 -10.58
C GLY A 20 -1.12 28.23 -11.30
N GLY A 21 -0.27 27.42 -10.65
CA GLY A 21 0.15 26.12 -11.15
C GLY A 21 -0.92 25.04 -10.96
N HIS A 22 -0.73 23.91 -11.63
CA HIS A 22 -1.62 22.76 -11.51
C HIS A 22 -0.84 21.52 -11.07
N VAL A 23 -1.35 20.80 -10.07
CA VAL A 23 -0.80 19.53 -9.60
C VAL A 23 -1.73 18.39 -9.99
N TRP A 24 -1.21 17.45 -10.78
CA TRP A 24 -1.94 16.27 -11.26
C TRP A 24 -1.43 15.05 -10.50
N LEU A 25 -2.29 14.46 -9.68
CA LEU A 25 -2.02 13.21 -8.96
C LEU A 25 -2.65 12.04 -9.73
N ASN A 26 -2.17 10.82 -9.48
CA ASN A 26 -2.63 9.62 -10.20
C ASN A 26 -2.55 9.73 -11.73
N ASN A 27 -1.67 10.60 -12.24
CA ASN A 27 -1.46 10.84 -13.67
C ASN A 27 0.00 11.26 -13.90
N GLY A 28 0.87 10.27 -14.10
CA GLY A 28 2.29 10.50 -14.33
C GLY A 28 2.59 11.07 -15.71
N ALA A 29 3.83 11.53 -15.92
CA ALA A 29 4.34 11.83 -17.25
C ALA A 29 4.72 10.51 -17.95
N GLN A 30 4.06 10.21 -19.06
CA GLN A 30 4.33 9.02 -19.86
C GLN A 30 5.51 9.23 -20.83
N ARG A 31 5.60 10.43 -21.44
CA ARG A 31 6.62 10.76 -22.44
C ARG A 31 6.94 12.24 -22.45
N ILE A 32 8.20 12.59 -22.70
CA ILE A 32 8.67 13.95 -22.98
C ILE A 32 8.93 14.05 -24.48
N ARG A 33 8.27 15.01 -25.15
CA ARG A 33 8.39 15.20 -26.59
C ARG A 33 9.61 16.06 -26.91
N VAL A 34 10.46 15.55 -27.81
CA VAL A 34 11.64 16.24 -28.31
C VAL A 34 11.57 16.35 -29.83
N SER A 35 11.99 17.48 -30.38
CA SER A 35 12.14 17.67 -31.82
C SER A 35 13.31 18.62 -32.09
N ASN A 36 14.19 18.24 -33.01
CA ASN A 36 15.40 19.00 -33.37
C ASN A 36 16.27 19.36 -32.16
N GLY A 37 16.42 18.42 -31.21
CA GLY A 37 17.21 18.63 -29.99
C GLY A 37 16.59 19.58 -28.96
N LYS A 38 15.28 19.86 -29.06
CA LYS A 38 14.56 20.77 -28.16
C LYS A 38 13.31 20.14 -27.58
N ILE A 39 13.00 20.49 -26.33
CA ILE A 39 11.72 20.14 -25.68
C ILE A 39 10.54 20.77 -26.45
N ARG A 40 9.46 19.99 -26.59
CA ARG A 40 8.20 20.41 -27.23
C ARG A 40 6.95 20.14 -26.41
N GLY A 41 7.04 19.31 -25.37
CA GLY A 41 5.90 19.03 -24.51
C GLY A 41 6.07 17.77 -23.68
N VAL A 42 5.01 17.43 -22.97
CA VAL A 42 4.87 16.20 -22.17
C VAL A 42 3.55 15.54 -22.54
N VAL A 43 3.53 14.21 -22.59
CA VAL A 43 2.31 13.39 -22.69
C VAL A 43 2.09 12.74 -21.33
N ALA A 44 0.93 12.97 -20.73
CA ALA A 44 0.52 12.35 -19.47
C ALA A 44 0.00 10.92 -19.69
N GLU A 45 -0.11 10.12 -18.62
CA GLU A 45 -0.59 8.73 -18.68
C GLU A 45 -2.03 8.60 -19.18
N ASP A 46 -2.87 9.61 -18.96
CA ASP A 46 -4.23 9.69 -19.52
C ASP A 46 -4.27 10.09 -21.01
N GLY A 47 -3.11 10.26 -21.64
CA GLY A 47 -2.96 10.65 -23.04
C GLY A 47 -3.02 12.16 -23.28
N THR A 48 -3.20 12.98 -22.24
CA THR A 48 -3.23 14.44 -22.39
C THR A 48 -1.87 14.96 -22.85
N GLU A 49 -1.85 15.77 -23.91
CA GLU A 49 -0.65 16.43 -24.40
C GLU A 49 -0.54 17.86 -23.86
N ILE A 50 0.58 18.17 -23.21
CA ILE A 50 0.90 19.48 -22.67
C ILE A 50 2.06 20.05 -23.49
N ALA A 51 1.77 21.02 -24.35
CA ALA A 51 2.80 21.74 -25.10
C ALA A 51 3.61 22.63 -24.16
N CYS A 52 4.93 22.46 -24.14
CA CYS A 52 5.83 23.32 -23.37
C CYS A 52 7.21 23.38 -24.04
N GLN A 53 7.93 24.47 -23.78
CA GLN A 53 9.30 24.65 -24.27
C GLN A 53 10.34 24.18 -23.24
N ARG A 54 9.91 23.93 -22.00
CA ARG A 54 10.78 23.62 -20.88
C ARG A 54 10.16 22.54 -20.00
N VAL A 55 10.99 21.62 -19.53
CA VAL A 55 10.64 20.57 -18.58
C VAL A 55 11.66 20.59 -17.46
N ILE A 56 11.19 20.81 -16.23
CA ILE A 56 11.97 20.60 -15.01
C ILE A 56 11.61 19.21 -14.49
N CYS A 57 12.53 18.27 -14.58
CA CYS A 57 12.30 16.86 -14.36
C CYS A 57 12.81 16.42 -12.97
N ASN A 58 11.89 15.97 -12.11
CA ASN A 58 12.24 15.35 -10.84
C ASN A 58 12.55 13.85 -10.98
N ALA A 59 12.23 13.22 -12.13
CA ALA A 59 12.63 11.85 -12.37
C ALA A 59 14.15 11.76 -12.59
N ASN A 60 14.73 10.63 -12.18
CA ASN A 60 16.16 10.35 -12.34
C ASN A 60 16.63 10.52 -13.81
N PRO A 61 17.83 11.07 -14.08
CA PRO A 61 18.35 11.31 -15.43
C PRO A 61 18.37 10.08 -16.33
N LEU A 62 18.63 8.90 -15.78
CA LEU A 62 18.71 7.65 -16.55
C LEU A 62 17.31 7.21 -17.03
N THR A 63 16.29 7.24 -16.17
CA THR A 63 14.89 6.96 -16.50
C THR A 63 14.36 8.00 -17.48
N THR A 64 14.71 9.26 -17.26
CA THR A 64 14.29 10.37 -18.12
C THR A 64 14.84 10.20 -19.54
N SER A 65 16.14 9.89 -19.66
CA SER A 65 16.81 9.73 -20.95
C SER A 65 16.32 8.52 -21.72
N LEU A 66 16.16 7.37 -21.06
CA LEU A 66 15.82 6.12 -21.73
C LEU A 66 14.32 5.92 -21.94
N ASN A 67 13.50 6.24 -20.94
CA ASN A 67 12.09 5.88 -20.93
C ASN A 67 11.17 7.06 -21.30
N LEU A 68 11.44 8.25 -20.76
CA LEU A 68 10.57 9.40 -21.00
C LEU A 68 10.88 10.10 -22.32
N ILE A 69 12.17 10.25 -22.67
CA ILE A 69 12.60 10.96 -23.89
C ILE A 69 12.86 9.99 -25.05
N GLY A 70 13.36 8.79 -24.75
CA GLY A 70 13.84 7.84 -25.75
C GLY A 70 15.32 8.06 -26.07
N ARG A 71 16.09 6.97 -26.04
CA ARG A 71 17.56 6.97 -26.19
C ARG A 71 18.01 7.70 -27.46
N GLU A 72 17.28 7.53 -28.54
CA GLU A 72 17.55 8.11 -29.86
C GLU A 72 17.52 9.64 -29.90
N ASN A 73 16.85 10.27 -28.91
CA ASN A 73 16.74 11.72 -28.81
C ASN A 73 17.77 12.34 -27.85
N VAL A 74 18.63 11.52 -27.22
CA VAL A 74 19.61 11.97 -26.23
C VAL A 74 21.01 11.92 -26.82
N PRO A 75 21.83 12.98 -26.68
CA PRO A 75 23.20 12.98 -27.18
C PRO A 75 24.07 11.87 -26.60
N ASP A 76 24.83 11.17 -27.46
CA ASP A 76 25.71 10.05 -27.09
C ASP A 76 26.68 10.36 -25.97
N TRP A 77 27.23 11.58 -25.93
CA TRP A 77 28.18 11.99 -24.90
C TRP A 77 27.56 11.96 -23.50
N TYR A 78 26.26 12.27 -23.38
CA TYR A 78 25.55 12.25 -22.11
C TYR A 78 25.18 10.82 -21.73
N LEU A 79 24.72 10.01 -22.69
CA LEU A 79 24.45 8.58 -22.47
C LEU A 79 25.71 7.83 -22.02
N LYS A 80 26.88 8.12 -22.60
CA LYS A 80 28.16 7.56 -22.15
C LYS A 80 28.46 7.94 -20.70
N ARG A 81 28.27 9.20 -20.30
CA ARG A 81 28.47 9.62 -18.89
C ARG A 81 27.52 8.89 -17.94
N LEU A 82 26.26 8.73 -18.33
CA LEU A 82 25.27 7.96 -17.59
C LEU A 82 25.64 6.47 -17.48
N GLY A 83 26.49 5.95 -18.37
CA GLY A 83 27.04 4.60 -18.30
C GLY A 83 27.93 4.32 -17.08
N LYS A 84 28.53 5.36 -16.47
CA LYS A 84 29.25 5.28 -15.18
C LYS A 84 28.32 5.54 -14.01
N TRP A 85 27.29 4.72 -13.86
CA TRP A 85 26.32 4.89 -12.78
C TRP A 85 26.31 3.69 -11.84
N THR A 86 26.14 4.01 -10.57
CA THR A 86 25.80 3.06 -9.51
C THR A 86 24.77 3.74 -8.62
N ALA A 87 23.65 3.07 -8.35
CA ALA A 87 22.69 3.58 -7.37
C ALA A 87 23.32 3.58 -5.97
N GLY A 88 23.07 4.67 -5.23
CA GLY A 88 23.46 4.76 -3.83
C GLY A 88 22.60 3.89 -2.91
N GLY A 89 22.83 4.06 -1.61
CA GLY A 89 22.12 3.32 -0.55
C GLY A 89 20.61 3.50 -0.62
N SER A 90 19.89 2.41 -0.39
CA SER A 90 18.47 2.39 -0.08
C SER A 90 18.29 2.05 1.41
N THR A 91 17.07 1.68 1.82
CA THR A 91 16.75 1.38 3.22
C THR A 91 15.89 0.13 3.35
N PHE A 92 16.07 -0.53 4.49
CA PHE A 92 15.06 -1.42 5.05
C PHE A 92 14.49 -0.76 6.31
N ASN A 93 13.16 -0.67 6.38
CA ASN A 93 12.45 -0.01 7.48
C ASN A 93 11.45 -0.95 8.13
N VAL A 94 11.32 -0.85 9.46
CA VAL A 94 10.22 -1.43 10.24
C VAL A 94 9.46 -0.28 10.89
N TYR A 95 8.19 -0.12 10.52
CA TYR A 95 7.29 0.87 11.10
C TYR A 95 6.45 0.21 12.19
N LEU A 96 6.52 0.73 13.41
CA LEU A 96 5.86 0.18 14.60
C LEU A 96 4.86 1.19 15.16
N GLY A 97 3.60 0.79 15.26
CA GLY A 97 2.59 1.45 16.08
C GLY A 97 2.49 0.75 17.43
N LEU A 98 2.57 1.52 18.51
CA LEU A 98 2.66 1.01 19.87
C LEU A 98 1.41 1.36 20.69
N ASP A 99 0.99 0.45 21.56
CA ASP A 99 -0.13 0.69 22.50
C ASP A 99 0.30 1.39 23.81
N CYS A 100 1.52 1.94 23.82
CA CYS A 100 2.08 2.75 24.90
C CYS A 100 2.86 3.94 24.34
N THR A 101 3.25 4.88 25.20
CA THR A 101 4.09 6.01 24.78
C THR A 101 5.55 5.57 24.57
N CYS A 102 6.29 6.28 23.71
CA CYS A 102 7.72 6.01 23.55
C CYS A 102 8.48 6.23 24.87
N GLN A 103 8.08 7.23 25.66
CA GLN A 103 8.70 7.57 26.93
C GLN A 103 8.54 6.47 27.98
N SER A 104 7.41 5.73 27.99
CA SER A 104 7.24 4.60 28.92
C SER A 104 8.19 3.44 28.63
N LEU A 105 8.69 3.33 27.40
CA LEU A 105 9.73 2.38 27.00
C LEU A 105 11.16 2.91 27.23
N GLY A 106 11.31 4.14 27.74
CA GLY A 106 12.60 4.75 28.07
C GLY A 106 13.21 5.62 26.97
N PHE A 107 12.52 5.85 25.85
CA PHE A 107 13.01 6.76 24.81
C PHE A 107 13.07 8.20 25.33
N LYS A 108 14.24 8.84 25.20
CA LYS A 108 14.49 10.25 25.59
C LYS A 108 14.76 11.17 24.40
N ASN A 109 15.20 10.61 23.27
CA ASN A 109 15.54 11.35 22.07
C ASN A 109 14.66 10.90 20.91
N HIS A 110 14.41 11.83 19.98
CA HIS A 110 13.76 11.53 18.72
C HIS A 110 14.55 10.49 17.91
N GLU A 111 15.85 10.68 17.76
CA GLU A 111 16.72 9.79 17.00
C GLU A 111 17.69 9.07 17.94
N ASN A 112 17.76 7.74 17.83
CA ASN A 112 18.65 6.92 18.65
C ASN A 112 19.41 5.97 17.72
N PHE A 113 20.74 5.98 17.77
CA PHE A 113 21.55 5.03 17.01
C PHE A 113 22.00 3.91 17.93
N VAL A 114 21.57 2.69 17.62
CA VAL A 114 22.02 1.49 18.34
C VAL A 114 23.11 0.85 17.53
N SER A 115 24.25 0.53 18.16
CA SER A 115 25.33 -0.25 17.56
C SER A 115 25.85 -1.29 18.55
N ILE A 116 26.24 -2.46 18.04
CA ILE A 116 26.80 -3.58 18.82
C ILE A 116 28.32 -3.71 18.67
N GLY A 117 28.96 -2.87 17.86
CA GLY A 117 30.42 -2.89 17.65
C GLY A 117 30.93 -1.81 16.69
N PRO A 118 32.27 -1.64 16.59
CA PRO A 118 32.87 -0.57 15.79
C PRO A 118 33.08 -0.90 14.31
N ASP A 119 32.90 -2.16 13.88
CA ASP A 119 33.20 -2.62 12.51
C ASP A 119 32.06 -2.30 11.52
N LEU A 120 31.95 -1.02 11.17
CA LEU A 120 30.95 -0.52 10.22
C LEU A 120 31.24 -0.94 8.78
N ASP A 121 32.51 -1.20 8.44
CA ASP A 121 32.92 -1.64 7.10
C ASP A 121 32.36 -3.03 6.78
N ARG A 122 32.47 -3.97 7.74
CA ARG A 122 31.85 -5.29 7.60
C ARG A 122 30.34 -5.20 7.45
N GLN A 123 29.69 -4.30 8.20
CA GLN A 123 28.25 -4.10 8.07
C GLN A 123 27.93 -3.58 6.66
N HIS A 124 28.64 -2.53 6.21
CA HIS A 124 28.47 -1.95 4.89
C HIS A 124 28.57 -3.00 3.79
N GLU A 125 29.60 -3.85 3.88
CA GLU A 125 29.85 -4.82 2.83
C GLU A 125 28.85 -5.99 2.83
N SER A 126 28.42 -6.40 4.02
CA SER A 126 27.36 -7.41 4.16
C SER A 126 26.05 -6.92 3.55
N MET A 127 25.65 -5.66 3.82
CA MET A 127 24.39 -5.08 3.33
C MET A 127 24.35 -4.95 1.79
N ARG A 128 25.50 -4.81 1.13
CA ARG A 128 25.60 -4.75 -0.34
C ARG A 128 25.41 -6.12 -1.00
N HIS A 129 25.75 -7.21 -0.31
CA HIS A 129 25.91 -8.52 -0.92
C HIS A 129 24.99 -9.61 -0.39
N ASP A 130 24.51 -9.49 0.85
CA ASP A 130 23.76 -10.53 1.55
C ASP A 130 22.48 -9.95 2.18
N ILE A 131 21.40 -10.71 2.08
CA ILE A 131 20.11 -10.42 2.70
C ILE A 131 20.02 -10.93 4.15
N SER A 132 20.82 -11.93 4.49
CA SER A 132 20.81 -12.61 5.78
C SER A 132 21.72 -11.95 6.82
N PHE A 133 22.25 -10.76 6.50
CA PHE A 133 23.16 -10.01 7.34
C PHE A 133 22.61 -9.81 8.76
N GLU A 134 23.53 -9.70 9.71
CA GLU A 134 23.20 -9.32 11.08
C GLU A 134 23.30 -7.79 11.19
N PRO A 135 22.23 -7.07 11.59
CA PRO A 135 22.31 -5.63 11.74
C PRO A 135 23.21 -5.29 12.93
N TYR A 136 24.42 -4.81 12.63
CA TYR A 136 25.36 -4.34 13.65
C TYR A 136 24.99 -2.96 14.21
N GLY A 137 24.28 -2.16 13.41
CA GLY A 137 23.69 -0.91 13.88
C GLY A 137 22.48 -0.48 13.07
N ALA A 138 21.59 0.27 13.73
CA ALA A 138 20.36 0.80 13.14
C ALA A 138 19.99 2.14 13.78
N ALA A 139 19.28 2.96 13.01
CA ALA A 139 18.55 4.10 13.53
C ALA A 139 17.22 3.64 14.13
N VAL A 140 16.88 4.16 15.31
CA VAL A 140 15.65 3.91 16.05
C VAL A 140 15.01 5.26 16.36
N THR A 141 14.05 5.62 15.51
CA THR A 141 13.39 6.92 15.55
C THR A 141 12.09 6.82 16.36
N ALA A 142 11.99 7.54 17.47
CA ALA A 142 10.81 7.63 18.33
C ALA A 142 10.10 8.98 18.11
N TYR A 143 9.14 9.02 17.18
CA TYR A 143 8.55 10.28 16.69
C TYR A 143 7.84 11.08 17.79
N ASN A 144 7.12 10.41 18.69
CA ASN A 144 6.37 11.07 19.77
C ASN A 144 7.24 11.79 20.80
N VAL A 145 8.57 11.60 20.78
CA VAL A 145 9.48 12.37 21.64
C VAL A 145 9.59 13.83 21.15
N ALA A 146 9.59 14.05 19.84
CA ALA A 146 9.64 15.41 19.26
C ALA A 146 8.24 15.98 18.97
N ASP A 147 7.27 15.12 18.64
CA ASP A 147 5.90 15.51 18.32
C ASP A 147 4.91 14.63 19.08
N PRO A 148 4.51 15.02 20.32
CA PRO A 148 3.58 14.22 21.12
C PRO A 148 2.24 13.91 20.43
N ASP A 149 1.81 14.74 19.46
CA ASP A 149 0.57 14.58 18.69
C ASP A 149 0.74 13.67 17.45
N PHE A 150 1.93 13.08 17.24
CA PHE A 150 2.22 12.25 16.06
C PHE A 150 1.30 11.03 15.94
N SER A 151 0.79 10.53 17.07
CA SER A 151 -0.14 9.39 17.15
C SER A 151 -1.21 9.66 18.21
N PRO A 152 -2.29 8.85 18.29
CA PRO A 152 -3.34 9.03 19.29
C PRO A 152 -2.80 9.10 20.73
N PRO A 153 -3.46 9.84 21.64
CA PRO A 153 -3.01 9.94 23.02
C PRO A 153 -2.76 8.58 23.70
N GLY A 154 -1.64 8.45 24.40
CA GLY A 154 -1.24 7.21 25.09
C GLY A 154 -0.55 6.16 24.21
N THR A 155 -0.45 6.40 22.90
CA THR A 155 0.24 5.52 21.95
C THR A 155 1.60 6.09 21.53
N GLY A 156 2.35 5.35 20.72
CA GLY A 156 3.65 5.75 20.22
C GLY A 156 3.94 5.20 18.84
N VAL A 157 4.83 5.86 18.10
CA VAL A 157 5.35 5.39 16.82
C VAL A 157 6.86 5.34 16.85
N VAL A 158 7.39 4.16 16.52
CA VAL A 158 8.82 3.91 16.40
C VAL A 158 9.13 3.39 14.99
N VAL A 159 10.19 3.92 14.37
CA VAL A 159 10.69 3.43 13.08
C VAL A 159 12.12 2.94 13.24
N LEU A 160 12.36 1.72 12.81
CA LEU A 160 13.69 1.10 12.77
C LEU A 160 14.20 1.18 11.35
N CYS A 161 15.37 1.76 11.13
CA CYS A 161 15.94 1.95 9.80
C CYS A 161 17.39 1.46 9.74
N VAL A 162 17.69 0.70 8.70
CA VAL A 162 19.06 0.32 8.32
C VAL A 162 19.25 0.56 6.82
N ILE A 163 20.47 0.92 6.43
CA ILE A 163 20.82 1.01 5.01
C ILE A 163 20.71 -0.39 4.39
N ALA A 164 20.22 -0.45 3.16
CA ALA A 164 20.13 -1.69 2.39
C ALA A 164 20.30 -1.40 0.91
N TYR A 165 20.65 -2.41 0.12
CA TYR A 165 20.83 -2.27 -1.33
C TYR A 165 19.88 -3.19 -2.07
N ALA A 166 19.35 -2.79 -3.23
CA ALA A 166 18.34 -3.59 -3.94
C ALA A 166 18.86 -4.92 -4.51
N LYS A 167 20.15 -5.01 -4.85
CA LYS A 167 20.72 -6.15 -5.61
C LYS A 167 20.51 -7.51 -4.92
N PRO A 168 20.71 -7.70 -3.60
CA PRO A 168 20.34 -8.94 -2.92
C PRO A 168 18.84 -9.26 -2.99
N TRP A 169 17.97 -8.26 -2.84
CA TRP A 169 16.51 -8.45 -2.83
C TRP A 169 15.95 -8.82 -4.21
N LEU A 170 16.53 -8.29 -5.30
CA LEU A 170 16.10 -8.56 -6.68
C LEU A 170 16.23 -10.04 -7.09
N LYS A 171 17.05 -10.82 -6.37
CA LYS A 171 17.30 -12.24 -6.65
C LYS A 171 16.28 -13.17 -6.01
N LEU A 172 15.51 -12.69 -5.05
CA LEU A 172 14.61 -13.53 -4.25
C LEU A 172 13.35 -13.91 -5.03
N SER A 173 12.88 -15.14 -4.83
CA SER A 173 11.51 -15.52 -5.15
C SER A 173 10.52 -14.76 -4.24
N PRO A 174 9.23 -14.66 -4.61
CA PRO A 174 8.23 -13.99 -3.77
C PRO A 174 8.12 -14.54 -2.33
N VAL A 175 8.28 -15.85 -2.14
CA VAL A 175 8.25 -16.49 -0.81
C VAL A 175 9.49 -16.12 -0.01
N GLU A 176 10.69 -16.27 -0.60
CA GLU A 176 11.95 -15.89 0.04
C GLU A 176 11.98 -14.40 0.41
N TYR A 177 11.40 -13.55 -0.44
CA TYR A 177 11.27 -12.11 -0.17
C TYR A 177 10.42 -11.86 1.09
N ALA A 178 9.27 -12.51 1.23
CA ALA A 178 8.41 -12.36 2.41
C ALA A 178 9.10 -12.89 3.69
N GLU A 179 9.78 -14.03 3.62
CA GLU A 179 10.52 -14.58 4.74
C GLU A 179 11.71 -13.72 5.16
N ALA A 180 12.48 -13.21 4.18
CA ALA A 180 13.61 -12.32 4.44
C ALA A 180 13.17 -11.02 5.13
N LYS A 181 12.04 -10.43 4.68
CA LYS A 181 11.44 -9.27 5.34
C LYS A 181 11.12 -9.53 6.81
N SER A 182 10.46 -10.65 7.10
CA SER A 182 10.08 -11.02 8.47
C SER A 182 11.32 -11.24 9.35
N LYS A 183 12.31 -12.01 8.86
CA LYS A 183 13.55 -12.28 9.60
C LYS A 183 14.34 -11.01 9.92
N LEU A 184 14.51 -10.11 8.96
CA LEU A 184 15.26 -8.87 9.19
C LEU A 184 14.51 -7.91 10.13
N ALA A 185 13.18 -7.85 10.04
CA ALA A 185 12.37 -7.07 10.98
C ALA A 185 12.52 -7.59 12.42
N ASP A 186 12.48 -8.90 12.63
CA ASP A 186 12.66 -9.53 13.92
C ASP A 186 14.04 -9.22 14.55
N LYS A 187 15.10 -9.28 13.74
CA LYS A 187 16.46 -8.88 14.15
C LYS A 187 16.53 -7.41 14.55
N LEU A 188 15.92 -6.51 13.79
CA LEU A 188 15.91 -5.08 14.09
C LEU A 188 15.12 -4.75 15.36
N ILE A 189 13.98 -5.41 15.59
CA ILE A 189 13.22 -5.27 16.84
C ILE A 189 14.07 -5.73 18.02
N THR A 190 14.74 -6.88 17.90
CA THR A 190 15.65 -7.41 18.92
C THR A 190 16.81 -6.43 19.21
N LEU A 191 17.36 -5.79 18.18
CA LEU A 191 18.39 -4.76 18.34
C LEU A 191 17.84 -3.53 19.09
N ALA A 192 16.64 -3.07 18.73
CA ALA A 192 15.98 -1.93 19.36
C ALA A 192 15.63 -2.17 20.84
N GLU A 193 15.32 -3.41 21.23
CA GLU A 193 15.05 -3.79 22.62
C GLU A 193 16.23 -3.55 23.57
N ARG A 194 17.45 -3.38 23.05
CA ARG A 194 18.61 -2.98 23.87
C ARG A 194 18.45 -1.60 24.51
N ILE A 195 17.73 -0.69 23.85
CA ILE A 195 17.47 0.67 24.35
C ILE A 195 16.01 0.88 24.76
N ALA A 196 15.12 -0.04 24.37
CA ALA A 196 13.71 -0.05 24.73
C ALA A 196 13.26 -1.47 25.15
N PRO A 197 13.68 -1.96 26.32
CA PRO A 197 13.31 -3.31 26.77
C PRO A 197 11.79 -3.51 26.84
N GLY A 198 11.29 -4.61 26.28
CA GLY A 198 9.85 -4.90 26.21
C GLY A 198 9.13 -4.24 25.04
N LEU A 199 9.83 -3.57 24.11
CA LEU A 199 9.25 -2.97 22.92
C LEU A 199 8.30 -3.94 22.19
N ARG A 200 8.69 -5.20 22.03
CA ARG A 200 7.91 -6.21 21.30
C ARG A 200 6.51 -6.42 21.87
N ASP A 201 6.38 -6.37 23.21
CA ASP A 201 5.12 -6.62 23.91
C ASP A 201 4.09 -5.49 23.71
N HIS A 202 4.52 -4.36 23.16
CA HIS A 202 3.71 -3.16 22.92
C HIS A 202 3.41 -2.91 21.44
N ILE A 203 3.92 -3.73 20.52
CA ILE A 203 3.66 -3.57 19.08
C ILE A 203 2.22 -3.99 18.76
N GLU A 204 1.40 -3.01 18.35
CA GLU A 204 0.04 -3.23 17.88
C GLU A 204 -0.02 -3.39 16.35
N VAL A 205 0.75 -2.58 15.63
CA VAL A 205 0.83 -2.59 14.17
C VAL A 205 2.30 -2.63 13.75
N MET A 206 2.62 -3.46 12.76
CA MET A 206 3.95 -3.53 12.15
C MET A 206 3.83 -3.58 10.63
N GLU A 207 4.59 -2.71 9.96
CA GLU A 207 4.75 -2.71 8.51
C GLU A 207 6.24 -2.65 8.14
N THR A 208 6.61 -3.19 6.99
CA THR A 208 8.02 -3.27 6.58
C THR A 208 8.22 -2.78 5.15
N ALA A 209 9.24 -1.95 4.93
CA ALA A 209 9.65 -1.49 3.61
C ALA A 209 11.06 -1.98 3.27
N THR A 210 11.29 -2.34 2.01
CA THR A 210 12.58 -2.79 1.50
C THR A 210 13.08 -1.83 0.41
N PRO A 211 14.30 -2.02 -0.12
CA PRO A 211 14.73 -1.30 -1.30
C PRO A 211 13.76 -1.45 -2.49
N LEU A 212 13.08 -2.59 -2.65
CA LEU A 212 12.08 -2.79 -3.70
C LEU A 212 10.80 -1.98 -3.45
N THR A 213 10.44 -1.77 -2.18
CA THR A 213 9.37 -0.83 -1.81
C THR A 213 9.74 0.60 -2.22
N ASN A 214 10.99 1.01 -2.01
CA ASN A 214 11.47 2.33 -2.42
C ASN A 214 11.46 2.48 -3.95
N ILE A 215 11.91 1.47 -4.70
CA ILE A 215 11.80 1.44 -6.17
C ILE A 215 10.36 1.64 -6.60
N ARG A 216 9.41 0.91 -6.01
CA ARG A 216 7.98 0.97 -6.35
C ARG A 216 7.41 2.37 -6.23
N TYR A 217 7.64 3.03 -5.10
CA TYR A 217 6.97 4.28 -4.78
C TYR A 217 7.67 5.52 -5.34
N THR A 218 8.97 5.46 -5.60
CA THR A 218 9.75 6.62 -6.06
C THR A 218 10.18 6.54 -7.51
N GLY A 219 10.22 5.34 -8.10
CA GLY A 219 10.80 5.12 -9.42
C GLY A 219 12.34 5.24 -9.46
N ASN A 220 13.00 5.42 -8.31
CA ASN A 220 14.45 5.56 -8.24
C ASN A 220 15.16 4.23 -8.53
N PRO A 221 16.15 4.20 -9.46
CA PRO A 221 17.01 3.04 -9.66
C PRO A 221 17.63 2.55 -8.34
N GLY A 222 17.60 1.23 -8.11
CA GLY A 222 18.12 0.61 -6.89
C GLY A 222 17.36 0.97 -5.61
N GLY A 223 16.27 1.75 -5.69
CA GLY A 223 15.54 2.26 -4.55
C GLY A 223 16.32 3.32 -3.78
N SER A 224 17.34 3.91 -4.42
CA SER A 224 18.25 4.85 -3.75
C SER A 224 17.48 6.02 -3.17
N ILE A 225 17.80 6.34 -1.91
CA ILE A 225 17.27 7.51 -1.21
C ILE A 225 18.20 8.72 -1.35
N ILE A 226 19.39 8.54 -1.91
CA ILE A 226 20.43 9.57 -2.02
C ILE A 226 20.88 9.87 -3.46
N GLY A 227 20.32 9.19 -4.47
CA GLY A 227 20.77 9.33 -5.85
C GLY A 227 21.89 8.34 -6.20
N PHE A 228 22.99 8.84 -6.76
CA PHE A 228 24.15 8.01 -7.09
C PHE A 228 24.88 7.52 -5.83
N ASP A 229 25.71 6.49 -5.98
CA ASP A 229 26.58 6.01 -4.90
C ASP A 229 27.65 7.08 -4.59
N GLU A 230 27.84 7.37 -3.31
CA GLU A 230 28.72 8.43 -2.80
C GLU A 230 30.19 7.99 -2.85
N ASN A 231 30.67 7.72 -4.05
CA ASN A 231 32.06 7.39 -4.35
C ASN A 231 32.70 8.50 -5.19
N PHE A 232 33.98 8.36 -5.54
CA PHE A 232 34.71 9.37 -6.33
C PHE A 232 34.07 9.73 -7.69
N GLN A 233 33.14 8.91 -8.21
CA GLN A 233 32.44 9.15 -9.48
C GLN A 233 31.03 9.75 -9.30
N GLY A 234 30.51 9.74 -8.07
CA GLY A 234 29.12 10.09 -7.76
C GLY A 234 28.96 11.13 -6.65
N ALA A 235 30.06 11.65 -6.10
CA ALA A 235 30.04 12.64 -5.02
C ALA A 235 30.64 14.01 -5.43
N GLY A 236 30.19 15.07 -4.77
CA GLY A 236 30.75 16.42 -4.89
C GLY A 236 30.76 16.94 -6.33
N ASN A 237 31.94 17.33 -6.83
CA ASN A 237 32.09 17.91 -8.18
C ASN A 237 31.79 16.93 -9.33
N ALA A 238 31.65 15.62 -9.05
CA ALA A 238 31.33 14.60 -10.05
C ALA A 238 29.81 14.46 -10.30
N HIS A 239 28.97 15.16 -9.53
CA HIS A 239 27.54 15.20 -9.76
C HIS A 239 27.20 15.77 -11.14
N LEU A 240 26.15 15.22 -11.74
CA LEU A 240 25.57 15.79 -12.94
C LEU A 240 25.03 17.21 -12.66
N PRO A 241 25.15 18.14 -13.61
CA PRO A 241 24.54 19.46 -13.48
C PRO A 241 22.99 19.36 -13.53
N ASN A 242 22.33 20.36 -12.97
CA ASN A 242 20.86 20.50 -13.07
C ASN A 242 20.42 20.72 -14.53
N ARG A 243 21.24 21.39 -15.34
CA ARG A 243 20.98 21.56 -16.77
C ARG A 243 21.11 20.21 -17.51
N GLY A 244 20.07 19.85 -18.27
CA GLY A 244 20.04 18.62 -19.06
C GLY A 244 20.73 18.74 -20.41
N PRO A 245 20.91 17.61 -21.14
CA PRO A 245 21.61 17.58 -22.42
C PRO A 245 20.81 18.09 -23.62
N ILE A 246 19.53 18.41 -23.42
CA ILE A 246 18.57 18.82 -24.46
C ILE A 246 18.09 20.24 -24.13
N GLU A 247 17.96 21.10 -25.14
CA GLU A 247 17.50 22.48 -24.93
C GLU A 247 16.09 22.49 -24.32
N GLY A 248 15.97 23.13 -23.16
CA GLY A 248 14.73 23.19 -22.37
C GLY A 248 14.58 22.09 -21.32
N LEU A 249 15.54 21.18 -21.16
CA LEU A 249 15.50 20.14 -20.11
C LEU A 249 16.35 20.56 -18.90
N TYR A 250 15.77 20.47 -17.71
CA TYR A 250 16.43 20.70 -16.43
C TYR A 250 16.05 19.59 -15.45
N PHE A 251 16.87 19.37 -14.42
CA PHE A 251 16.69 18.35 -13.40
C PHE A 251 16.66 18.99 -12.02
N ALA A 252 15.66 18.63 -11.24
CA ALA A 252 15.48 19.06 -9.86
C ALA A 252 15.23 17.81 -9.00
N ASN A 253 16.30 17.11 -8.64
CA ASN A 253 16.23 15.82 -7.94
C ASN A 253 17.57 15.46 -7.26
N ALA A 254 17.58 14.32 -6.57
CA ALA A 254 18.72 13.80 -5.81
C ALA A 254 19.90 13.26 -6.67
N TRP A 255 19.74 13.13 -7.99
CA TRP A 255 20.73 12.52 -8.89
C TRP A 255 21.61 13.55 -9.60
N VAL A 256 21.34 14.83 -9.38
CA VAL A 256 22.10 15.95 -9.91
C VAL A 256 22.58 16.81 -8.75
N ASN A 257 23.31 17.88 -9.04
CA ASN A 257 23.79 18.79 -8.00
C ASN A 257 22.67 19.22 -7.04
N ILE A 258 22.85 19.12 -5.72
CA ILE A 258 24.08 18.81 -4.95
C ILE A 258 24.03 17.39 -4.33
N GLY A 259 23.23 16.47 -4.88
CA GLY A 259 23.07 15.10 -4.38
C GLY A 259 21.82 14.90 -3.52
N GLY A 260 21.80 13.81 -2.75
CA GLY A 260 20.63 13.36 -1.98
C GLY A 260 20.39 14.08 -0.66
N GLY A 261 19.15 14.00 -0.16
CA GLY A 261 18.71 14.65 1.08
C GLY A 261 17.68 15.76 0.86
N PHE A 262 16.94 16.13 1.92
CA PHE A 262 15.88 17.14 1.81
C PHE A 262 16.42 18.53 1.42
N GLU A 263 17.43 19.02 2.14
CA GLU A 263 18.01 20.34 1.92
C GLU A 263 18.67 20.45 0.54
N THR A 264 19.50 19.47 0.18
CA THR A 264 20.19 19.40 -1.12
C THR A 264 19.22 19.29 -2.29
N CYS A 265 18.11 18.54 -2.15
CA CYS A 265 17.08 18.48 -3.20
C CYS A 265 16.32 19.80 -3.35
N ILE A 266 16.06 20.54 -2.26
CA ILE A 266 15.47 21.88 -2.32
C ILE A 266 16.42 22.83 -3.07
N VAL A 267 17.71 22.79 -2.75
CA VAL A 267 18.73 23.59 -3.45
C VAL A 267 18.84 23.18 -4.93
N SER A 268 18.78 21.88 -5.23
CA SER A 268 18.73 21.35 -6.60
C SER A 268 17.56 21.95 -7.39
N GLY A 269 16.37 22.02 -6.79
CA GLY A 269 15.20 22.70 -7.38
C GLY A 269 15.44 24.18 -7.66
N TYR A 270 16.06 24.90 -6.71
CA TYR A 270 16.42 26.31 -6.88
C TYR A 270 17.44 26.53 -8.02
N LEU A 271 18.47 25.69 -8.11
CA LEU A 271 19.48 25.76 -9.17
C LEU A 271 18.86 25.49 -10.55
N ALA A 272 17.99 24.48 -10.66
CA ALA A 272 17.27 24.16 -11.89
C ALA A 272 16.37 25.32 -12.35
N ALA A 273 15.66 25.96 -11.40
CA ALA A 273 14.83 27.13 -11.69
C ALA A 273 15.68 28.31 -12.20
N ASN A 274 16.83 28.57 -11.60
CA ASN A 274 17.74 29.63 -12.05
C ASN A 274 18.29 29.38 -13.45
N ASP A 275 18.67 28.14 -13.77
CA ASP A 275 19.10 27.77 -15.12
C ASP A 275 17.96 27.98 -16.14
N ALA A 276 16.75 27.57 -15.80
CA ALA A 276 15.58 27.76 -16.66
C ALA A 276 15.25 29.24 -16.88
N MET A 277 15.30 30.06 -15.83
CA MET A 277 15.02 31.51 -15.92
C MET A 277 16.05 32.24 -16.77
N LYS A 278 17.35 31.93 -16.63
CA LYS A 278 18.40 32.53 -17.49
C LYS A 278 18.18 32.22 -18.97
N ASP A 279 17.83 30.98 -19.29
CA ASP A 279 17.50 30.59 -20.66
C ASP A 279 16.18 31.21 -21.16
N MET A 280 15.26 31.54 -20.25
CA MET A 280 14.04 32.30 -20.58
C MET A 280 14.38 33.73 -20.98
N GLU A 281 15.20 34.42 -20.18
CA GLU A 281 15.65 35.79 -20.45
C GLU A 281 16.42 35.89 -21.77
N GLN A 282 17.25 34.90 -22.09
CA GLN A 282 18.03 34.86 -23.33
C GLN A 282 17.22 34.36 -24.55
N GLY A 283 16.05 33.76 -24.34
CA GLY A 283 15.22 33.15 -25.39
C GLY A 283 15.79 31.87 -26.02
N LYS A 284 16.94 31.38 -25.53
CA LYS A 284 17.64 30.16 -25.98
C LYS A 284 18.52 29.61 -24.86
N ALA A 285 18.97 28.37 -24.99
CA ALA A 285 20.00 27.84 -24.09
C ALA A 285 21.35 28.56 -24.29
N ASP A 286 22.05 28.78 -23.19
CA ASP A 286 23.42 29.30 -23.22
C ASP A 286 24.37 28.27 -23.88
N VAL A 287 24.83 28.59 -25.08
CA VAL A 287 25.68 27.72 -25.91
C VAL A 287 27.01 27.43 -25.21
N ALA A 288 27.61 28.42 -24.56
CA ALA A 288 28.90 28.25 -23.88
C ALA A 288 28.78 27.31 -22.68
N VAL A 289 27.67 27.40 -21.95
CA VAL A 289 27.37 26.47 -20.85
C VAL A 289 27.18 25.04 -21.38
N MET A 290 26.45 24.87 -22.48
CA MET A 290 26.23 23.55 -23.10
C MET A 290 27.53 22.93 -23.62
N GLU A 291 28.40 23.72 -24.25
CA GLU A 291 29.72 23.27 -24.72
C GLU A 291 30.63 22.87 -23.56
N LYS A 292 30.68 23.69 -22.49
CA LYS A 292 31.43 23.37 -21.28
C LYS A 292 30.94 22.07 -20.65
N MET A 293 29.62 21.90 -20.52
CA MET A 293 29.01 20.69 -19.98
C MET A 293 29.35 19.46 -20.85
N LYS A 294 29.23 19.57 -22.18
CA LYS A 294 29.60 18.49 -23.10
C LYS A 294 31.06 18.10 -22.93
N SER A 295 31.97 19.07 -22.86
CA SER A 295 33.40 18.82 -22.66
C SER A 295 33.69 18.13 -21.33
N GLN A 296 33.10 18.62 -20.24
CA GLN A 296 33.28 18.05 -18.90
C GLN A 296 32.77 16.61 -18.84
N LEU A 297 31.51 16.39 -19.21
CA LEU A 297 30.86 15.08 -19.07
C LEU A 297 31.44 14.04 -20.03
N SER A 298 31.96 14.47 -21.18
CA SER A 298 32.71 13.59 -22.10
C SER A 298 34.02 13.10 -21.49
N LYS A 299 34.76 13.97 -20.79
CA LYS A 299 35.98 13.59 -20.06
C LYS A 299 35.64 12.65 -18.89
N GLU A 300 34.60 12.96 -18.12
CA GLU A 300 34.13 12.09 -17.04
C GLU A 300 33.63 10.73 -17.54
N ALA A 301 33.16 10.63 -18.79
CA ALA A 301 32.72 9.39 -19.41
C ALA A 301 33.86 8.48 -19.92
N GLU A 302 35.13 8.88 -19.81
CA GLU A 302 36.26 8.06 -20.28
C GLU A 302 36.32 6.69 -19.57
N GLY A 303 36.20 5.60 -20.31
CA GLY A 303 36.12 4.25 -19.73
C GLY A 303 34.74 3.88 -19.18
N ALA A 304 33.69 4.65 -19.49
CA ALA A 304 32.31 4.27 -19.22
C ALA A 304 31.93 3.00 -20.00
N THR A 305 31.16 2.13 -19.36
CA THR A 305 30.50 1.03 -20.07
C THR A 305 29.20 1.52 -20.70
N GLU A 306 28.80 0.88 -21.79
CA GLU A 306 27.47 1.13 -22.36
C GLU A 306 26.38 0.77 -21.34
N ILE A 307 25.34 1.61 -21.27
CA ILE A 307 24.16 1.33 -20.46
C ILE A 307 23.46 0.12 -21.07
N LYS A 308 23.42 -0.98 -20.33
CA LYS A 308 22.65 -2.17 -20.70
C LYS A 308 21.20 -2.02 -20.22
N ASP A 309 20.24 -2.22 -21.13
CA ASP A 309 18.80 -2.13 -20.82
C ASP A 309 18.34 -3.22 -19.83
N ASP A 310 19.13 -4.29 -19.70
CA ASP A 310 18.83 -5.47 -18.88
C ASP A 310 18.52 -5.14 -17.42
N PHE A 311 19.19 -4.16 -16.81
CA PHE A 311 18.98 -3.83 -15.40
C PHE A 311 17.57 -3.29 -15.12
N PHE A 312 17.08 -2.38 -15.97
CA PHE A 312 15.74 -1.81 -15.85
C PHE A 312 14.67 -2.83 -16.18
N ALA A 313 14.91 -3.64 -17.23
CA ALA A 313 14.02 -4.73 -17.59
C ALA A 313 13.90 -5.76 -16.47
N GLN A 314 15.02 -6.17 -15.85
CA GLN A 314 15.04 -7.12 -14.74
C GLN A 314 14.34 -6.54 -13.50
N THR A 315 14.65 -5.30 -13.13
CA THR A 315 14.01 -4.63 -11.99
C THR A 315 12.50 -4.54 -12.20
N SER A 316 12.06 -4.08 -13.38
CA SER A 316 10.64 -3.96 -13.73
C SER A 316 9.93 -5.31 -13.70
N LYS A 317 10.56 -6.36 -14.23
CA LYS A 317 10.04 -7.73 -14.18
C LYS A 317 9.88 -8.25 -12.76
N THR A 318 10.88 -8.04 -11.90
CA THR A 318 10.80 -8.43 -10.49
C THR A 318 9.72 -7.65 -9.75
N MET A 319 9.62 -6.33 -10.00
CA MET A 319 8.57 -5.49 -9.41
C MET A 319 7.18 -5.91 -9.84
N ALA A 320 6.97 -6.20 -11.14
CA ALA A 320 5.69 -6.70 -11.66
C ALA A 320 5.31 -8.06 -11.05
N ARG A 321 6.29 -8.92 -10.76
CA ARG A 321 6.05 -10.22 -10.11
C ARG A 321 5.68 -10.10 -8.63
N LEU A 322 6.35 -9.21 -7.89
CA LEU A 322 6.13 -9.05 -6.44
C LEU A 322 4.91 -8.16 -6.13
N HIS A 323 4.75 -7.09 -6.91
CA HIS A 323 3.78 -6.04 -6.67
C HIS A 323 3.14 -5.57 -7.99
N PRO A 324 2.39 -6.41 -8.72
CA PRO A 324 1.71 -5.95 -9.92
C PRO A 324 0.67 -4.86 -9.60
N SER A 325 0.50 -3.90 -10.52
CA SER A 325 -0.57 -2.90 -10.46
C SER A 325 -1.95 -3.52 -10.74
N ARG A 326 -1.98 -4.44 -11.71
CA ARG A 326 -3.11 -5.28 -12.09
C ARG A 326 -2.62 -6.69 -12.42
N ILE A 327 -3.47 -7.68 -12.17
CA ILE A 327 -3.30 -9.06 -12.62
C ILE A 327 -4.55 -9.48 -13.37
N THR A 328 -4.37 -10.30 -14.40
CA THR A 328 -5.48 -10.94 -15.10
C THR A 328 -5.67 -12.35 -14.56
N LEU A 329 -6.88 -12.63 -14.08
CA LEU A 329 -7.28 -13.90 -13.50
C LEU A 329 -8.28 -14.60 -14.41
N LYS A 330 -8.05 -15.87 -14.71
CA LYS A 330 -8.96 -16.72 -15.47
C LYS A 330 -9.64 -17.71 -14.54
N VAL A 331 -10.97 -17.76 -14.57
CA VAL A 331 -11.76 -18.74 -13.80
C VAL A 331 -11.47 -20.13 -14.37
N LYS A 332 -10.85 -20.98 -13.57
CA LYS A 332 -10.55 -22.36 -13.91
C LYS A 332 -11.70 -23.28 -13.52
N GLU A 333 -12.30 -23.05 -12.37
CA GLU A 333 -13.29 -23.93 -11.76
C GLU A 333 -14.22 -23.12 -10.85
N ILE A 334 -15.48 -23.57 -10.75
CA ILE A 334 -16.49 -23.03 -9.84
C ILE A 334 -16.93 -24.18 -8.94
N ILE A 335 -16.80 -24.00 -7.64
CA ILE A 335 -17.11 -25.00 -6.61
C ILE A 335 -18.35 -24.51 -5.85
N GLU A 336 -19.37 -25.35 -5.72
CA GLU A 336 -20.54 -25.05 -4.92
C GLU A 336 -20.26 -25.38 -3.46
N GLU A 337 -20.30 -24.38 -2.58
CA GLU A 337 -20.05 -24.56 -1.15
C GLU A 337 -21.37 -24.75 -0.38
N THR A 338 -22.36 -23.91 -0.70
CA THR A 338 -23.72 -23.95 -0.15
C THR A 338 -24.71 -23.46 -1.22
N PRO A 339 -26.03 -23.59 -1.04
CA PRO A 339 -27.01 -23.06 -1.99
C PRO A 339 -26.87 -21.54 -2.26
N SER A 340 -26.26 -20.80 -1.34
CA SER A 340 -26.07 -19.34 -1.43
C SER A 340 -24.63 -18.90 -1.69
N THR A 341 -23.67 -19.85 -1.83
CA THR A 341 -22.23 -19.55 -1.86
C THR A 341 -21.49 -20.43 -2.85
N LYS A 342 -20.62 -19.81 -3.67
CA LYS A 342 -19.69 -20.53 -4.55
C LYS A 342 -18.26 -20.04 -4.35
N THR A 343 -17.29 -20.93 -4.54
CA THR A 343 -15.87 -20.60 -4.64
C THR A 343 -15.47 -20.53 -6.11
N LEU A 344 -14.87 -19.41 -6.52
CA LEU A 344 -14.26 -19.24 -7.83
C LEU A 344 -12.76 -19.50 -7.70
N ARG A 345 -12.29 -20.60 -8.30
CA ARG A 345 -10.86 -20.91 -8.39
C ARG A 345 -10.31 -20.30 -9.66
N MET A 346 -9.34 -19.40 -9.51
CA MET A 346 -8.77 -18.62 -10.60
C MET A 346 -7.27 -18.82 -10.70
N VAL A 347 -6.77 -18.90 -11.92
CA VAL A 347 -5.34 -18.95 -12.24
C VAL A 347 -4.93 -17.66 -12.94
N SER A 348 -3.65 -17.33 -12.93
CA SER A 348 -3.15 -16.20 -13.72
C SER A 348 -3.33 -16.48 -15.23
N ALA A 349 -3.77 -15.48 -15.99
CA ALA A 349 -3.82 -15.55 -17.44
C ALA A 349 -2.46 -15.22 -18.09
N ASP A 350 -1.63 -14.41 -17.41
CA ASP A 350 -0.44 -13.78 -17.98
C ASP A 350 0.88 -14.24 -17.33
N GLY A 351 0.86 -15.29 -16.51
CA GLY A 351 2.08 -15.88 -15.92
C GLY A 351 1.92 -16.31 -14.46
N ALA A 352 2.80 -15.84 -13.57
CA ALA A 352 2.80 -16.23 -12.17
C ALA A 352 1.79 -15.40 -11.34
N LEU A 353 1.20 -16.03 -10.33
CA LEU A 353 0.44 -15.30 -9.31
C LEU A 353 1.41 -14.66 -8.30
N PRO A 354 1.15 -13.43 -7.86
CA PRO A 354 1.88 -12.83 -6.75
C PRO A 354 1.81 -13.70 -5.48
N TYR A 355 2.78 -13.56 -4.60
CA TYR A 355 2.66 -14.18 -3.28
C TYR A 355 1.71 -13.36 -2.40
N PHE A 356 0.99 -14.05 -1.52
CA PHE A 356 0.16 -13.43 -0.49
C PHE A 356 0.39 -14.08 0.87
N ARG A 357 0.06 -13.36 1.93
CA ARG A 357 -0.03 -13.92 3.28
C ARG A 357 -1.47 -14.37 3.53
N ALA A 358 -1.65 -15.55 4.11
CA ALA A 358 -2.97 -16.08 4.39
C ALA A 358 -3.82 -15.10 5.21
N GLY A 359 -5.05 -14.84 4.76
CA GLY A 359 -5.94 -13.80 5.28
C GLY A 359 -5.97 -12.48 4.49
N GLN A 360 -5.05 -12.28 3.54
CA GLN A 360 -5.11 -11.16 2.60
C GLN A 360 -6.23 -11.30 1.56
N TYR A 361 -6.55 -10.19 0.89
CA TYR A 361 -7.60 -10.12 -0.14
C TYR A 361 -7.08 -9.60 -1.47
N ILE A 362 -7.84 -9.83 -2.53
CA ILE A 362 -7.69 -9.17 -3.83
C ILE A 362 -8.94 -8.34 -4.13
N ASN A 363 -8.82 -7.28 -4.93
CA ASN A 363 -9.97 -6.52 -5.40
C ASN A 363 -10.27 -6.86 -6.87
N LEU A 364 -11.37 -7.57 -7.11
CA LEU A 364 -11.77 -8.07 -8.42
C LEU A 364 -12.60 -7.02 -9.17
N PHE A 365 -12.21 -6.66 -10.38
CA PHE A 365 -12.92 -5.70 -11.23
C PHE A 365 -13.95 -6.43 -12.09
N VAL A 366 -15.15 -5.86 -12.18
CA VAL A 366 -16.26 -6.38 -12.98
C VAL A 366 -16.92 -5.25 -13.76
N ASN A 367 -17.31 -5.54 -15.01
CA ASN A 367 -18.10 -4.64 -15.84
C ASN A 367 -19.51 -5.20 -15.99
N ILE A 368 -20.50 -4.54 -15.39
CA ILE A 368 -21.90 -4.98 -15.41
C ILE A 368 -22.73 -3.86 -16.02
N GLY A 369 -23.28 -4.08 -17.22
CA GLY A 369 -24.13 -3.09 -17.90
C GLY A 369 -23.41 -1.78 -18.22
N GLY A 370 -22.11 -1.82 -18.52
CA GLY A 370 -21.29 -0.63 -18.81
C GLY A 370 -20.71 0.07 -17.58
N VAL A 371 -21.02 -0.40 -16.37
CA VAL A 371 -20.47 0.13 -15.12
C VAL A 371 -19.27 -0.73 -14.69
N LEU A 372 -18.08 -0.14 -14.76
CA LEU A 372 -16.86 -0.74 -14.20
C LEU A 372 -16.81 -0.48 -12.70
N THR A 373 -16.92 -1.54 -11.90
CA THR A 373 -16.83 -1.50 -10.43
C THR A 373 -15.87 -2.60 -9.95
N SER A 374 -15.64 -2.69 -8.64
CA SER A 374 -14.78 -3.72 -8.06
C SER A 374 -15.22 -4.13 -6.66
N ARG A 375 -14.92 -5.36 -6.24
CA ARG A 375 -15.16 -5.82 -4.86
C ARG A 375 -13.95 -6.55 -4.28
N PRO A 376 -13.57 -6.22 -3.02
CA PRO A 376 -12.55 -6.97 -2.32
C PRO A 376 -13.10 -8.34 -1.90
N TYR A 377 -12.29 -9.38 -2.07
CA TYR A 377 -12.55 -10.72 -1.59
C TYR A 377 -11.29 -11.32 -0.98
N SER A 378 -11.38 -11.75 0.28
CA SER A 378 -10.32 -12.48 0.96
C SER A 378 -9.98 -13.74 0.17
N ILE A 379 -8.68 -14.00 -0.03
CA ILE A 379 -8.22 -15.19 -0.74
C ILE A 379 -8.41 -16.37 0.20
N SER A 380 -9.32 -17.29 -0.13
CA SER A 380 -9.65 -18.44 0.72
C SER A 380 -8.68 -19.61 0.55
N SER A 381 -7.92 -19.68 -0.55
CA SER A 381 -6.86 -20.68 -0.77
C SER A 381 -5.64 -20.43 0.13
N ALA A 382 -4.74 -21.43 0.19
CA ALA A 382 -3.43 -21.27 0.84
C ALA A 382 -2.42 -20.56 -0.09
N PRO A 383 -1.44 -19.82 0.45
CA PRO A 383 -0.40 -19.12 -0.31
C PRO A 383 0.46 -19.96 -1.27
N ASP A 384 0.62 -21.26 -1.00
CA ASP A 384 1.48 -22.16 -1.76
C ASP A 384 0.82 -22.71 -3.05
N LYS A 385 -0.44 -22.36 -3.31
CA LYS A 385 -1.21 -22.89 -4.42
C LYS A 385 -0.95 -22.12 -5.72
N PRO A 386 -0.99 -22.79 -6.88
CA PRO A 386 -0.86 -22.14 -8.19
C PRO A 386 -2.18 -21.45 -8.63
N TYR A 387 -3.07 -21.14 -7.68
CA TYR A 387 -4.37 -20.53 -7.91
C TYR A 387 -4.79 -19.67 -6.71
N TYR A 388 -5.63 -18.68 -6.98
CA TYR A 388 -6.40 -17.99 -5.95
C TYR A 388 -7.81 -18.56 -5.91
N GLU A 389 -8.34 -18.71 -4.72
CA GLU A 389 -9.77 -18.95 -4.51
C GLU A 389 -10.37 -17.71 -3.87
N ILE A 390 -11.50 -17.26 -4.40
CA ILE A 390 -12.39 -16.33 -3.70
C ILE A 390 -13.72 -17.04 -3.49
N THR A 391 -14.31 -16.86 -2.31
CA THR A 391 -15.58 -17.50 -1.96
C THR A 391 -16.63 -16.44 -1.78
N VAL A 392 -17.60 -16.45 -2.67
CA VAL A 392 -18.60 -15.39 -2.83
C VAL A 392 -19.92 -15.89 -2.27
N ARG A 393 -20.44 -15.19 -1.27
CA ARG A 393 -21.80 -15.39 -0.76
C ARG A 393 -22.76 -14.41 -1.43
N ARG A 394 -23.98 -14.87 -1.72
CA ARG A 394 -25.06 -14.02 -2.20
C ARG A 394 -25.42 -12.96 -1.15
N MET A 395 -25.53 -11.70 -1.58
CA MET A 395 -25.83 -10.54 -0.73
C MET A 395 -26.95 -9.74 -1.35
N GLU A 396 -27.92 -9.32 -0.52
CA GLU A 396 -29.04 -8.49 -0.94
C GLU A 396 -28.88 -7.03 -0.45
N PRO A 397 -29.23 -6.03 -1.29
CA PRO A 397 -29.71 -6.15 -2.66
C PRO A 397 -28.60 -6.57 -3.65
N GLY A 398 -28.93 -7.46 -4.59
CA GLY A 398 -27.97 -8.06 -5.53
C GLY A 398 -27.37 -7.10 -6.58
N PHE A 399 -26.04 -7.16 -6.78
CA PHE A 399 -25.35 -6.54 -7.93
C PHE A 399 -24.13 -7.39 -8.34
N VAL A 400 -22.97 -7.20 -7.69
CA VAL A 400 -21.73 -7.93 -8.03
C VAL A 400 -21.80 -9.40 -7.60
N SER A 401 -22.26 -9.69 -6.38
CA SER A 401 -22.38 -11.07 -5.87
C SER A 401 -23.30 -11.92 -6.76
N HIS A 402 -24.42 -11.37 -7.24
CA HIS A 402 -25.33 -12.07 -8.15
C HIS A 402 -24.66 -12.35 -9.50
N TYR A 403 -23.98 -11.35 -10.08
CA TYR A 403 -23.24 -11.53 -11.32
C TYR A 403 -22.20 -12.66 -11.19
N LEU A 404 -21.39 -12.64 -10.12
CA LEU A 404 -20.37 -13.67 -9.88
C LEU A 404 -20.93 -15.08 -9.67
N LEU A 405 -22.14 -15.20 -9.12
CA LEU A 405 -22.76 -16.51 -8.83
C LEU A 405 -23.60 -17.06 -9.99
N ASP A 406 -24.22 -16.18 -10.77
CA ASP A 406 -25.25 -16.54 -11.75
C ASP A 406 -24.77 -16.47 -13.21
N LYS A 407 -23.75 -15.65 -13.50
CA LYS A 407 -23.31 -15.35 -14.88
C LYS A 407 -21.91 -15.85 -15.20
N VAL A 408 -21.04 -15.97 -14.20
CA VAL A 408 -19.66 -16.39 -14.38
C VAL A 408 -19.57 -17.89 -14.66
N LYS A 409 -18.70 -18.25 -15.59
CA LYS A 409 -18.40 -19.64 -15.97
C LYS A 409 -16.89 -19.87 -16.08
N PRO A 410 -16.42 -21.13 -15.98
CA PRO A 410 -15.03 -21.46 -16.30
C PRO A 410 -14.63 -20.92 -17.69
N GLY A 411 -13.45 -20.33 -17.76
CA GLY A 411 -12.92 -19.67 -18.95
C GLY A 411 -13.02 -18.15 -18.92
N ASP A 412 -13.95 -17.56 -18.16
CA ASP A 412 -14.10 -16.12 -18.03
C ASP A 412 -12.84 -15.49 -17.38
N THR A 413 -12.52 -14.25 -17.78
CA THR A 413 -11.36 -13.50 -17.28
C THR A 413 -11.78 -12.24 -16.54
N PHE A 414 -10.99 -11.89 -15.53
CA PHE A 414 -11.18 -10.70 -14.71
C PHE A 414 -9.85 -10.00 -14.48
N GLU A 415 -9.88 -8.66 -14.43
CA GLU A 415 -8.78 -7.91 -13.84
C GLU A 415 -8.92 -7.90 -12.31
N SER A 416 -7.79 -7.85 -11.62
CA SER A 416 -7.73 -7.75 -10.17
C SER A 416 -6.52 -6.92 -9.74
N THR A 417 -6.54 -6.38 -8.52
CA THR A 417 -5.30 -5.96 -7.85
C THR A 417 -4.42 -7.17 -7.52
N GLY A 418 -3.15 -6.92 -7.17
CA GLY A 418 -2.40 -7.87 -6.35
C GLY A 418 -3.00 -8.06 -4.94
N PRO A 419 -2.46 -8.98 -4.14
CA PRO A 419 -2.87 -9.19 -2.74
C PRO A 419 -2.66 -7.94 -1.87
N ASN A 420 -3.61 -7.65 -0.99
CA ASN A 420 -3.63 -6.50 -0.09
C ASN A 420 -4.20 -6.88 1.29
N GLY A 421 -4.01 -5.99 2.28
CA GLY A 421 -4.58 -6.11 3.62
C GLY A 421 -3.60 -6.60 4.68
N GLY A 422 -3.86 -6.20 5.93
CA GLY A 422 -3.09 -6.55 7.13
C GLY A 422 -3.73 -7.65 8.00
N PHE A 423 -4.80 -8.28 7.53
CA PHE A 423 -5.57 -9.27 8.29
C PHE A 423 -4.96 -10.68 8.20
N TYR A 424 -3.70 -10.80 8.63
CA TYR A 424 -2.94 -12.05 8.64
C TYR A 424 -2.31 -12.31 10.01
N TYR A 425 -1.91 -13.56 10.24
CA TYR A 425 -1.09 -13.94 11.38
C TYR A 425 0.37 -13.46 11.19
N GLU A 426 0.88 -12.74 12.19
CA GLU A 426 2.26 -12.24 12.25
C GLU A 426 2.98 -12.84 13.46
N PRO A 427 3.79 -13.90 13.27
CA PRO A 427 4.47 -14.60 14.36
C PRO A 427 5.36 -13.71 15.24
N ILE A 428 5.81 -12.56 14.73
CA ILE A 428 6.67 -11.62 15.47
C ILE A 428 5.91 -10.96 16.64
N ILE A 429 4.61 -10.70 16.47
CA ILE A 429 3.80 -9.89 17.41
C ILE A 429 2.51 -10.59 17.88
N ASP A 430 2.05 -11.63 17.18
CA ASP A 430 0.84 -12.35 17.52
C ASP A 430 1.14 -13.60 18.36
N SER A 431 0.28 -13.90 19.32
CA SER A 431 0.31 -15.18 20.05
C SER A 431 0.09 -16.36 19.12
N SER A 432 0.75 -17.49 19.42
CA SER A 432 0.50 -18.78 18.77
C SER A 432 -0.83 -19.44 19.20
N ASN A 433 -1.63 -18.81 20.06
CA ASN A 433 -2.99 -19.24 20.41
C ASN A 433 -4.01 -18.29 19.78
N LEU A 434 -4.61 -18.72 18.67
CA LEU A 434 -5.54 -17.93 17.88
C LEU A 434 -6.99 -18.29 18.19
N VAL A 435 -7.83 -17.27 18.32
CA VAL A 435 -9.29 -17.43 18.39
C VAL A 435 -9.92 -16.67 17.23
N PHE A 436 -10.63 -17.38 16.38
CA PHE A 436 -11.31 -16.80 15.21
C PHE A 436 -12.80 -16.67 15.51
N LEU A 437 -13.33 -15.46 15.38
CA LEU A 437 -14.76 -15.15 15.48
C LEU A 437 -15.27 -14.90 14.07
N ALA A 438 -15.94 -15.89 13.48
CA ALA A 438 -16.37 -15.87 12.09
C ALA A 438 -17.89 -15.78 11.96
N GLY A 439 -18.39 -14.89 11.10
CA GLY A 439 -19.81 -14.78 10.77
C GLY A 439 -20.06 -15.03 9.29
N GLY A 440 -20.77 -16.12 8.95
CA GLY A 440 -21.09 -16.46 7.56
C GLY A 440 -19.86 -16.50 6.65
N SER A 441 -19.84 -15.71 5.58
CA SER A 441 -18.70 -15.63 4.66
C SER A 441 -17.42 -15.06 5.30
N GLY A 442 -17.47 -14.54 6.52
CA GLY A 442 -16.28 -14.11 7.25
C GLY A 442 -15.33 -15.26 7.63
N VAL A 443 -15.69 -16.52 7.34
CA VAL A 443 -14.77 -17.66 7.48
C VAL A 443 -13.64 -17.68 6.44
N THR A 444 -13.78 -16.96 5.33
CA THR A 444 -12.85 -17.03 4.18
C THR A 444 -11.41 -16.65 4.49
N PRO A 445 -11.07 -15.55 5.22
CA PRO A 445 -9.70 -15.33 5.64
C PRO A 445 -9.20 -16.40 6.63
N PHE A 446 -10.08 -16.92 7.49
CA PHE A 446 -9.70 -17.92 8.50
C PHE A 446 -9.38 -19.27 7.90
N ILE A 447 -10.14 -19.75 6.91
CA ILE A 447 -9.82 -21.01 6.25
C ILE A 447 -8.48 -20.91 5.51
N SER A 448 -8.15 -19.75 4.92
CA SER A 448 -6.83 -19.50 4.33
C SER A 448 -5.72 -19.63 5.37
N ILE A 449 -5.87 -18.98 6.54
CA ILE A 449 -4.91 -19.05 7.66
C ILE A 449 -4.77 -20.48 8.19
N ILE A 450 -5.88 -21.20 8.37
CA ILE A 450 -5.89 -22.60 8.82
C ILE A 450 -5.16 -23.50 7.81
N ARG A 451 -5.43 -23.34 6.52
CA ARG A 451 -4.76 -24.11 5.46
C ARG A 451 -3.26 -23.85 5.45
N ASP A 452 -2.82 -22.60 5.57
CA ASP A 452 -1.38 -22.24 5.61
C ASP A 452 -0.68 -22.82 6.85
N ILE A 453 -1.26 -22.64 8.03
CA ILE A 453 -0.72 -23.16 9.31
C ILE A 453 -0.59 -24.68 9.28
N THR A 454 -1.61 -25.39 8.80
CA THR A 454 -1.62 -26.85 8.76
C THR A 454 -0.65 -27.41 7.71
N GLN A 455 -0.57 -26.79 6.53
CA GLN A 455 0.37 -27.21 5.47
C GLN A 455 1.83 -27.00 5.88
N LYS A 456 2.14 -25.84 6.49
CA LYS A 456 3.49 -25.53 7.00
C LYS A 456 3.79 -26.18 8.36
N LYS A 457 2.83 -26.88 8.96
CA LYS A 457 2.94 -27.52 10.29
C LYS A 457 3.41 -26.54 11.37
N GLN A 458 2.91 -25.31 11.33
CA GLN A 458 3.28 -24.29 12.31
C GLN A 458 2.72 -24.68 13.70
N PRO A 459 3.46 -24.41 14.80
CA PRO A 459 3.06 -24.75 16.16
C PRO A 459 2.02 -23.76 16.71
N VAL A 460 0.90 -23.60 16.01
CA VAL A 460 -0.18 -22.64 16.32
C VAL A 460 -1.44 -23.40 16.69
N SER A 461 -2.08 -23.02 17.80
CA SER A 461 -3.38 -23.55 18.22
C SER A 461 -4.50 -22.62 17.75
N ILE A 462 -5.57 -23.18 17.18
CA ILE A 462 -6.68 -22.43 16.60
C ILE A 462 -8.00 -22.87 17.22
N HIS A 463 -8.79 -21.89 17.68
CA HIS A 463 -10.18 -22.09 18.07
C HIS A 463 -11.09 -21.19 17.23
N LEU A 464 -11.84 -21.79 16.31
CA LEU A 464 -12.81 -21.10 15.46
C LEU A 464 -14.21 -21.18 16.09
N LEU A 465 -14.78 -20.04 16.45
CA LEU A 465 -16.19 -19.88 16.78
C LEU A 465 -16.88 -19.38 15.51
N TYR A 466 -17.71 -20.24 14.91
CA TYR A 466 -18.32 -19.97 13.61
C TYR A 466 -19.83 -19.77 13.75
N GLY A 467 -20.23 -18.50 13.71
CA GLY A 467 -21.62 -18.08 13.65
C GLY A 467 -22.22 -18.18 12.25
N SER A 468 -23.42 -18.75 12.15
CA SER A 468 -24.26 -18.69 10.96
C SER A 468 -25.74 -18.60 11.33
N ARG A 469 -26.55 -18.10 10.40
CA ARG A 469 -28.00 -18.00 10.58
C ARG A 469 -28.64 -19.39 10.64
N SER A 470 -28.33 -20.21 9.64
CA SER A 470 -28.75 -21.61 9.53
C SER A 470 -27.51 -22.50 9.43
N TYR A 471 -27.64 -23.74 9.91
CA TYR A 471 -26.59 -24.75 9.78
C TYR A 471 -26.25 -25.07 8.32
N GLN A 472 -27.24 -25.00 7.43
CA GLN A 472 -27.07 -25.28 6.00
C GLN A 472 -26.23 -24.21 5.26
N ASP A 473 -26.04 -23.05 5.89
CA ASP A 473 -25.25 -21.94 5.35
C ASP A 473 -23.78 -21.99 5.82
N ILE A 474 -23.36 -23.05 6.54
CA ILE A 474 -21.97 -23.21 6.97
C ILE A 474 -21.08 -23.53 5.77
N ILE A 475 -20.30 -22.55 5.35
CA ILE A 475 -19.32 -22.67 4.26
C ILE A 475 -18.11 -23.51 4.75
N PHE A 476 -17.60 -24.41 3.91
CA PHE A 476 -16.47 -25.31 4.19
C PHE A 476 -16.67 -26.34 5.32
N GLU A 477 -17.91 -26.68 5.66
CA GLU A 477 -18.23 -27.58 6.79
C GLU A 477 -17.44 -28.91 6.75
N ASP A 478 -17.47 -29.59 5.60
CA ASP A 478 -16.82 -30.89 5.42
C ASP A 478 -15.30 -30.81 5.53
N GLU A 479 -14.70 -29.72 5.04
CA GLU A 479 -13.27 -29.48 5.17
C GLU A 479 -12.89 -29.22 6.63
N LEU A 480 -13.63 -28.34 7.32
CA LEU A 480 -13.40 -28.01 8.72
C LEU A 480 -13.50 -29.26 9.61
N LYS A 481 -14.49 -30.13 9.38
CA LYS A 481 -14.60 -31.43 10.08
C LYS A 481 -13.36 -32.29 9.87
N LYS A 482 -12.91 -32.45 8.62
CA LYS A 482 -11.69 -33.23 8.29
C LYS A 482 -10.44 -32.63 8.97
N LEU A 483 -10.32 -31.30 8.99
CA LEU A 483 -9.21 -30.60 9.65
C LEU A 483 -9.21 -30.87 11.16
N THR A 484 -10.36 -30.73 11.84
CA THR A 484 -10.46 -31.01 13.29
C THR A 484 -10.20 -32.48 13.65
N ALA A 485 -10.60 -33.42 12.79
CA ALA A 485 -10.31 -34.85 13.00
C ALA A 485 -8.81 -35.17 12.87
N LYS A 486 -8.11 -34.46 11.98
CA LYS A 486 -6.68 -34.66 11.71
C LYS A 486 -5.76 -33.89 12.64
N HIS A 487 -6.16 -32.70 13.10
CA HIS A 487 -5.32 -31.76 13.82
C HIS A 487 -5.90 -31.43 15.19
N LYS A 488 -5.33 -32.02 16.26
CA LYS A 488 -5.79 -31.84 17.64
C LYS A 488 -5.67 -30.40 18.16
N ASN A 489 -4.82 -29.60 17.54
CA ASN A 489 -4.61 -28.18 17.85
C ASN A 489 -5.64 -27.26 17.16
N ILE A 490 -6.62 -27.81 16.44
CA ILE A 490 -7.71 -27.06 15.79
C ILE A 490 -9.04 -27.48 16.40
N LYS A 491 -9.78 -26.50 16.91
CA LYS A 491 -11.15 -26.67 17.42
C LYS A 491 -12.10 -25.76 16.66
N VAL A 492 -13.29 -26.27 16.33
CA VAL A 492 -14.37 -25.51 15.70
C VAL A 492 -15.65 -25.69 16.52
N ASP A 493 -16.29 -24.59 16.89
CA ASP A 493 -17.62 -24.57 17.52
C ASP A 493 -18.59 -23.80 16.60
N TYR A 494 -19.65 -24.47 16.13
CA TYR A 494 -20.69 -23.88 15.28
C TYR A 494 -21.82 -23.30 16.12
N ILE A 495 -22.14 -22.02 15.92
CA ILE A 495 -23.14 -21.27 16.69
C ILE A 495 -24.25 -20.82 15.74
N ILE A 496 -25.47 -21.33 15.92
CA ILE A 496 -26.58 -21.10 15.00
C ILE A 496 -27.60 -20.14 15.60
N SER A 497 -27.90 -19.03 14.92
CA SER A 497 -28.83 -18.01 15.46
C SER A 497 -30.31 -18.32 15.18
N GLU A 498 -30.61 -19.01 14.07
CA GLU A 498 -31.97 -19.43 13.66
C GLU A 498 -31.98 -20.94 13.39
N PRO A 499 -31.82 -21.79 14.42
CA PRO A 499 -31.75 -23.23 14.21
C PRO A 499 -33.10 -23.81 13.79
N LEU A 500 -33.04 -24.87 12.97
CA LEU A 500 -34.22 -25.70 12.70
C LEU A 500 -34.68 -26.43 13.98
N LYS A 501 -35.97 -26.79 14.02
CA LYS A 501 -36.55 -27.55 15.13
C LYS A 501 -35.76 -28.85 15.35
N GLY A 502 -35.31 -29.08 16.58
CA GLY A 502 -34.53 -30.26 16.96
C GLY A 502 -33.00 -30.09 16.95
N TRP A 503 -32.48 -28.89 16.64
CA TRP A 503 -31.06 -28.58 16.81
C TRP A 503 -30.62 -28.71 18.27
N SER A 504 -29.60 -29.52 18.51
CA SER A 504 -29.01 -29.77 19.83
C SER A 504 -27.63 -29.12 20.02
N GLY A 505 -27.11 -28.46 18.99
CA GLY A 505 -25.83 -27.73 19.06
C GLY A 505 -25.96 -26.34 19.69
N LEU A 506 -24.89 -25.55 19.62
CA LEU A 506 -24.88 -24.21 20.19
C LEU A 506 -25.86 -23.30 19.44
N CYS A 507 -26.64 -22.52 20.19
CA CYS A 507 -27.65 -21.61 19.67
C CYS A 507 -27.46 -20.22 20.26
N GLY A 508 -27.62 -19.18 19.44
CA GLY A 508 -27.56 -17.78 19.85
C GLY A 508 -26.54 -16.95 19.08
N LEU A 509 -26.01 -15.91 19.73
CA LEU A 509 -25.02 -14.99 19.17
C LEU A 509 -23.70 -15.06 19.96
N MET A 510 -22.61 -14.58 19.36
CA MET A 510 -21.28 -14.55 19.98
C MET A 510 -21.14 -13.37 20.96
N ASP A 511 -21.91 -13.41 22.04
CA ASP A 511 -21.80 -12.48 23.17
C ASP A 511 -20.70 -12.88 24.17
N ALA A 512 -20.51 -12.08 25.22
CA ALA A 512 -19.50 -12.34 26.26
C ALA A 512 -19.69 -13.69 26.97
N LYS A 513 -20.95 -14.12 27.19
CA LYS A 513 -21.25 -15.39 27.85
C LYS A 513 -20.86 -16.56 26.96
N MET A 514 -21.27 -16.51 25.68
CA MET A 514 -20.94 -17.52 24.68
C MET A 514 -19.42 -17.65 24.52
N ILE A 515 -18.73 -16.54 24.25
CA ILE A 515 -17.27 -16.52 24.05
C ILE A 515 -16.55 -17.04 25.31
N SER A 516 -16.92 -16.56 26.51
CA SER A 516 -16.30 -17.00 27.77
C SER A 516 -16.48 -18.51 28.00
N SER A 517 -17.67 -19.05 27.75
CA SER A 517 -17.98 -20.47 27.95
C SER A 517 -17.14 -21.41 27.07
N LEU A 518 -16.85 -20.99 25.83
CA LEU A 518 -16.13 -21.81 24.85
C LEU A 518 -14.61 -21.63 24.97
N VAL A 519 -14.15 -20.39 25.12
CA VAL A 519 -12.73 -20.02 25.10
C VAL A 519 -12.08 -20.20 26.48
N LYS A 520 -12.87 -20.19 27.57
CA LYS A 520 -12.51 -20.33 28.99
C LYS A 520 -11.61 -19.23 29.56
N SER A 521 -10.48 -18.94 28.91
CA SER A 521 -9.53 -17.88 29.28
C SER A 521 -9.11 -17.11 28.04
N VAL A 522 -9.06 -15.78 28.13
CA VAL A 522 -8.63 -14.90 27.04
C VAL A 522 -7.13 -14.55 27.10
N LYS A 523 -6.45 -14.87 28.22
CA LYS A 523 -5.04 -14.52 28.44
C LYS A 523 -4.15 -15.27 27.45
N GLY A 524 -3.20 -14.55 26.84
CA GLY A 524 -2.23 -15.12 25.91
C GLY A 524 -2.83 -15.56 24.59
N LYS A 525 -3.98 -15.01 24.18
CA LYS A 525 -4.65 -15.32 22.92
C LYS A 525 -4.76 -14.09 22.01
N LYS A 526 -4.65 -14.31 20.71
CA LYS A 526 -4.93 -13.32 19.67
C LYS A 526 -6.30 -13.63 19.07
N PHE A 527 -7.19 -12.64 19.09
CA PHE A 527 -8.53 -12.74 18.52
C PHE A 527 -8.53 -12.14 17.12
N PHE A 528 -9.12 -12.85 16.16
CA PHE A 528 -9.41 -12.31 14.85
C PHE A 528 -10.92 -12.31 14.62
N LEU A 529 -11.43 -11.21 14.08
CA LEU A 529 -12.86 -10.96 13.92
C LEU A 529 -13.19 -10.61 12.47
N CYS A 530 -14.09 -11.38 11.86
CA CYS A 530 -14.54 -11.16 10.50
C CYS A 530 -15.98 -11.65 10.33
N GLY A 531 -16.87 -10.74 9.88
CA GLY A 531 -18.27 -11.06 9.66
C GLY A 531 -19.12 -9.81 9.40
N PRO A 532 -20.46 -9.91 9.52
CA PRO A 532 -21.36 -8.78 9.37
C PRO A 532 -21.11 -7.68 10.42
N ALA A 533 -21.41 -6.42 10.08
CA ALA A 533 -21.16 -5.27 10.96
C ALA A 533 -21.79 -5.44 12.37
N GLN A 534 -22.99 -6.00 12.46
CA GLN A 534 -23.67 -6.26 13.75
C GLN A 534 -22.90 -7.25 14.62
N MET A 535 -22.31 -8.28 14.01
CA MET A 535 -21.47 -9.23 14.72
C MET A 535 -20.20 -8.55 15.23
N HIS A 536 -19.60 -7.67 14.43
CA HIS A 536 -18.41 -6.96 14.88
C HIS A 536 -18.68 -6.16 16.17
N PHE A 537 -19.74 -5.34 16.20
CA PHE A 537 -20.11 -4.57 17.40
C PHE A 537 -20.34 -5.47 18.62
N LEU A 538 -21.05 -6.58 18.45
CA LEU A 538 -21.32 -7.53 19.53
C LEU A 538 -20.03 -8.17 20.07
N CYS A 539 -19.17 -8.65 19.16
CA CYS A 539 -17.95 -9.35 19.54
C CYS A 539 -16.91 -8.39 20.13
N GLU A 540 -16.77 -7.17 19.61
CA GLU A 540 -15.86 -6.16 20.17
C GLU A 540 -16.28 -5.80 21.61
N ASP A 541 -17.56 -5.50 21.85
CA ASP A 541 -18.09 -5.26 23.20
C ASP A 541 -17.85 -6.46 24.13
N ALA A 542 -18.09 -7.68 23.63
CA ALA A 542 -17.85 -8.90 24.38
C ALA A 542 -16.37 -9.07 24.77
N LEU A 543 -15.44 -8.87 23.82
CA LEU A 543 -14.00 -8.98 24.08
C LEU A 543 -13.51 -7.90 25.05
N THR A 544 -14.03 -6.67 24.95
CA THR A 544 -13.76 -5.60 25.92
C THR A 544 -14.23 -6.00 27.32
N LYS A 545 -15.45 -6.50 27.47
CA LYS A 545 -15.99 -6.98 28.77
C LYS A 545 -15.18 -8.14 29.36
N LEU A 546 -14.59 -8.97 28.51
CA LEU A 546 -13.72 -10.08 28.92
C LEU A 546 -12.27 -9.64 29.21
N GLY A 547 -11.95 -8.35 29.06
CA GLY A 547 -10.62 -7.80 29.37
C GLY A 547 -9.57 -8.09 28.30
N VAL A 548 -9.97 -8.32 27.06
CA VAL A 548 -9.02 -8.48 25.94
C VAL A 548 -8.46 -7.10 25.58
N ALA A 549 -7.14 -6.95 25.67
CA ALA A 549 -6.47 -5.72 25.26
C ALA A 549 -6.71 -5.45 23.75
N PRO A 550 -6.93 -4.19 23.33
CA PRO A 550 -7.17 -3.85 21.92
C PRO A 550 -6.13 -4.41 20.96
N ARG A 551 -4.83 -4.36 21.32
CA ARG A 551 -3.74 -4.95 20.53
C ARG A 551 -3.88 -6.45 20.28
N ASN A 552 -4.66 -7.16 21.09
CA ASN A 552 -4.91 -8.59 20.94
C ASN A 552 -6.14 -8.88 20.07
N ILE A 553 -6.80 -7.87 19.51
CA ILE A 553 -7.97 -7.98 18.64
C ILE A 553 -7.58 -7.47 17.25
N LYS A 554 -7.58 -8.35 16.26
CA LYS A 554 -7.51 -8.00 14.84
C LYS A 554 -8.90 -8.10 14.25
N ARG A 555 -9.29 -7.11 13.45
CA ARG A 555 -10.58 -7.12 12.74
C ARG A 555 -10.38 -6.86 11.27
N GLU A 556 -11.24 -7.45 10.44
CA GLU A 556 -11.33 -7.05 9.04
C GLU A 556 -12.05 -5.69 8.92
N ALA A 557 -11.79 -4.98 7.82
CA ALA A 557 -12.29 -3.63 7.59
C ALA A 557 -13.82 -3.59 7.38
N TYR A 558 -14.45 -2.52 7.87
CA TYR A 558 -15.89 -2.33 7.69
C TYR A 558 -16.20 -1.78 6.29
N GLY A 559 -17.04 -2.49 5.54
CA GLY A 559 -17.61 -1.94 4.31
C GLY A 559 -18.55 -0.75 4.55
N PRO A 560 -19.09 -0.16 3.46
CA PRO A 560 -20.14 0.84 3.55
C PRO A 560 -21.33 0.30 4.36
N PRO A 561 -21.93 1.10 5.25
CA PRO A 561 -23.13 0.69 5.97
C PRO A 561 -24.27 0.38 4.99
N ALA A 562 -25.10 -0.60 5.36
CA ALA A 562 -26.30 -0.91 4.59
C ALA A 562 -27.31 0.25 4.60
N ASP A 563 -27.37 1.00 5.71
CA ASP A 563 -28.16 2.21 5.85
C ASP A 563 -27.32 3.31 6.51
N ILE A 564 -26.99 4.34 5.73
CA ILE A 564 -26.20 5.49 6.19
C ILE A 564 -26.93 6.32 7.25
N THR A 565 -28.26 6.26 7.32
CA THR A 565 -29.05 7.06 8.26
C THR A 565 -28.90 6.60 9.71
N LEU A 566 -28.42 5.37 9.90
CA LEU A 566 -28.11 4.80 11.22
C LEU A 566 -26.71 5.18 11.71
N GLU A 567 -25.87 5.79 10.86
CA GLU A 567 -24.54 6.21 11.27
C GLU A 567 -24.62 7.44 12.21
N PRO A 568 -23.91 7.40 13.35
CA PRO A 568 -23.83 8.55 14.24
C PRO A 568 -23.36 9.82 13.51
N GLY A 569 -24.08 10.92 13.71
CA GLY A 569 -23.75 12.21 13.09
C GLY A 569 -24.33 12.42 11.69
N TRP A 570 -25.11 11.48 11.14
CA TRP A 570 -25.86 11.72 9.90
C TRP A 570 -26.79 12.94 10.05
N PRO A 571 -26.76 13.92 9.11
CA PRO A 571 -27.52 15.17 9.26
C PRO A 571 -29.02 15.06 8.95
N GLY A 572 -29.58 13.84 8.93
CA GLY A 572 -31.01 13.61 8.65
C GLY A 572 -31.45 13.93 7.22
N LEU A 573 -30.52 13.94 6.25
CA LEU A 573 -30.89 14.14 4.84
C LEU A 573 -31.63 12.91 4.29
N PRO A 574 -32.63 13.10 3.39
CA PRO A 574 -33.21 12.01 2.64
C PRO A 574 -32.14 11.31 1.79
N THR A 575 -32.06 9.99 1.87
CA THR A 575 -31.08 9.17 1.13
C THR A 575 -31.23 9.28 -0.39
N SER A 576 -32.43 9.59 -0.87
CA SER A 576 -32.74 9.82 -2.29
C SER A 576 -32.34 11.21 -2.81
N LYS A 577 -31.97 12.15 -1.93
CA LYS A 577 -31.59 13.51 -2.34
C LYS A 577 -30.36 13.46 -3.25
N GLU A 578 -30.40 14.17 -4.36
CA GLU A 578 -29.31 14.24 -5.33
C GLU A 578 -28.57 15.57 -5.24
N PHE A 579 -27.26 15.51 -5.48
CA PHE A 579 -26.37 16.66 -5.56
C PHE A 579 -25.58 16.64 -6.86
N LYS A 580 -25.25 17.82 -7.39
CA LYS A 580 -24.40 17.96 -8.56
C LYS A 580 -22.94 17.81 -8.14
N ILE A 581 -22.22 16.93 -8.82
CA ILE A 581 -20.78 16.74 -8.68
C ILE A 581 -20.12 17.22 -9.95
N THR A 582 -19.18 18.14 -9.84
CA THR A 582 -18.33 18.62 -10.94
C THR A 582 -16.93 18.06 -10.73
N GLU A 583 -16.35 17.45 -11.76
CA GLU A 583 -14.95 17.05 -11.79
C GLU A 583 -14.12 18.15 -12.47
N GLU A 584 -13.09 18.65 -11.78
CA GLU A 584 -12.30 19.82 -12.16
C GLU A 584 -11.62 19.65 -13.52
N ARG A 585 -10.94 18.53 -13.78
CA ARG A 585 -10.07 18.38 -14.96
C ARG A 585 -10.85 18.22 -16.25
N SER A 586 -11.84 17.34 -16.25
CA SER A 586 -12.67 17.03 -17.42
C SER A 586 -13.87 17.97 -17.58
N GLY A 587 -14.17 18.78 -16.56
CA GLY A 587 -15.37 19.61 -16.50
C GLY A 587 -16.68 18.81 -16.44
N ARG A 588 -16.61 17.47 -16.36
CA ARG A 588 -17.78 16.60 -16.38
C ARG A 588 -18.61 16.80 -15.13
N THR A 589 -19.93 16.82 -15.33
CA THR A 589 -20.89 16.92 -14.22
C THR A 589 -21.76 15.69 -14.15
N LEU A 590 -22.02 15.20 -12.94
CA LEU A 590 -22.88 14.06 -12.66
C LEU A 590 -23.77 14.33 -11.45
N LYS A 591 -24.77 13.47 -11.25
CA LYS A 591 -25.61 13.48 -10.05
C LYS A 591 -25.18 12.37 -9.11
N ALA A 592 -25.10 12.69 -7.82
CA ALA A 592 -24.81 11.71 -6.77
C ALA A 592 -25.88 11.75 -5.69
N LYS A 593 -26.31 10.57 -5.23
CA LYS A 593 -27.30 10.44 -4.15
C LYS A 593 -26.62 10.58 -2.79
N ALA A 594 -27.31 11.21 -1.84
CA ALA A 594 -26.85 11.36 -0.45
C ALA A 594 -26.74 10.00 0.27
N GLY A 595 -27.58 9.03 -0.10
CA GLY A 595 -27.69 7.73 0.56
C GLY A 595 -26.64 6.69 0.20
N GLU A 596 -25.74 6.97 -0.73
CA GLU A 596 -24.73 6.02 -1.20
C GLU A 596 -23.33 6.64 -1.19
N PRO A 597 -22.27 5.81 -1.12
CA PRO A 597 -20.91 6.31 -1.31
C PRO A 597 -20.74 7.02 -2.66
N LEU A 598 -20.07 8.18 -2.64
CA LEU A 598 -19.75 8.98 -3.82
C LEU A 598 -19.13 8.14 -4.94
N MET A 599 -18.28 7.17 -4.58
CA MET A 599 -17.65 6.24 -5.53
C MET A 599 -18.67 5.52 -6.43
N ILE A 600 -19.84 5.12 -5.92
CA ILE A 600 -20.86 4.43 -6.71
C ILE A 600 -21.44 5.36 -7.79
N SER A 601 -21.64 6.64 -7.44
CA SER A 601 -22.10 7.66 -8.39
C SER A 601 -21.04 7.98 -9.45
N LEU A 602 -19.76 8.03 -9.05
CA LEU A 602 -18.63 8.21 -9.98
C LEU A 602 -18.51 7.03 -10.96
N GLU A 603 -18.57 5.79 -10.47
CA GLU A 603 -18.52 4.58 -11.29
C GLU A 603 -19.66 4.53 -12.31
N ARG A 604 -20.89 4.86 -11.92
CA ARG A 604 -22.05 4.93 -12.83
C ARG A 604 -21.90 6.00 -13.91
N ALA A 605 -21.16 7.07 -13.62
CA ALA A 605 -20.83 8.09 -14.59
C ALA A 605 -19.59 7.73 -15.44
N GLY A 606 -18.94 6.59 -15.22
CA GLY A 606 -17.69 6.24 -15.92
C GLY A 606 -16.50 7.10 -15.49
N LEU A 607 -16.50 7.64 -14.27
CA LEU A 607 -15.35 8.26 -13.61
C LEU A 607 -14.81 7.29 -12.58
N VAL A 608 -13.79 6.51 -12.95
CA VAL A 608 -13.26 5.45 -12.09
C VAL A 608 -12.09 5.98 -11.26
N VAL A 609 -12.23 5.95 -9.95
CA VAL A 609 -11.15 6.22 -9.00
C VAL A 609 -10.44 4.92 -8.62
N PRO A 610 -9.14 4.94 -8.24
CA PRO A 610 -8.48 3.76 -7.73
C PRO A 610 -9.24 3.19 -6.52
N ALA A 611 -9.57 1.90 -6.56
CA ALA A 611 -10.28 1.21 -5.49
C ALA A 611 -9.52 -0.06 -5.09
N VAL A 612 -9.36 -0.27 -3.78
CA VAL A 612 -8.75 -1.48 -3.20
C VAL A 612 -9.66 -2.04 -2.10
N CYS A 613 -9.75 -1.37 -0.94
CA CYS A 613 -10.53 -1.89 0.20
C CYS A 613 -12.04 -1.59 0.16
N ARG A 614 -12.45 -0.48 -0.47
CA ARG A 614 -13.81 0.10 -0.38
C ARG A 614 -14.37 0.28 1.04
N SER A 615 -13.52 0.35 2.06
CA SER A 615 -13.87 0.56 3.48
C SER A 615 -13.38 1.90 4.04
N GLY A 616 -12.71 2.71 3.23
CA GLY A 616 -12.13 3.99 3.66
C GLY A 616 -10.79 3.89 4.37
N GLU A 617 -10.19 2.70 4.47
CA GLU A 617 -8.95 2.48 5.24
C GLU A 617 -7.68 2.49 4.39
N CYS A 618 -7.71 1.98 3.15
CA CYS A 618 -6.49 1.83 2.33
C CYS A 618 -5.96 3.13 1.72
N THR A 619 -6.71 4.23 1.78
CA THR A 619 -6.43 5.54 1.15
C THR A 619 -6.31 5.57 -0.38
N ALA A 620 -6.38 4.44 -1.09
CA ALA A 620 -6.18 4.39 -2.55
C ALA A 620 -7.18 5.27 -3.35
N CYS A 621 -8.41 5.41 -2.86
CA CYS A 621 -9.42 6.24 -3.53
C CYS A 621 -9.32 7.73 -3.17
N ARG A 622 -8.24 8.18 -2.51
CA ARG A 622 -8.07 9.56 -2.04
C ARG A 622 -8.34 10.55 -3.18
N THR A 623 -9.30 11.44 -2.96
CA THR A 623 -9.77 12.45 -3.93
C THR A 623 -9.80 13.80 -3.24
N ARG A 624 -9.41 14.87 -3.94
CA ARG A 624 -9.43 16.21 -3.36
C ARG A 624 -10.81 16.85 -3.51
N LEU A 625 -11.35 17.35 -2.41
CA LEU A 625 -12.59 18.13 -2.37
C LEU A 625 -12.24 19.62 -2.44
N LEU A 626 -12.52 20.24 -3.57
CA LEU A 626 -12.25 21.66 -3.82
C LEU A 626 -13.35 22.55 -3.25
N LYS A 627 -14.62 22.13 -3.39
CA LYS A 627 -15.80 22.81 -2.83
C LYS A 627 -16.86 21.79 -2.44
N GLY A 628 -17.68 22.13 -1.43
CA GLY A 628 -18.80 21.30 -0.99
C GLY A 628 -18.58 20.71 0.40
N LYS A 629 -19.40 19.71 0.76
CA LYS A 629 -19.29 19.01 2.05
C LYS A 629 -19.75 17.57 1.90
N VAL A 630 -19.02 16.66 2.53
CA VAL A 630 -19.38 15.23 2.63
C VAL A 630 -19.60 14.83 4.09
N PHE A 631 -20.38 13.79 4.30
CA PHE A 631 -20.40 13.00 5.52
C PHE A 631 -19.48 11.78 5.34
N ALA A 632 -18.70 11.45 6.36
CA ALA A 632 -17.95 10.21 6.44
C ALA A 632 -18.18 9.61 7.84
N PRO A 633 -18.44 8.29 7.95
CA PRO A 633 -18.56 7.65 9.25
C PRO A 633 -17.30 7.86 10.11
N ALA A 634 -17.45 8.03 11.43
CA ALA A 634 -16.34 8.34 12.34
C ALA A 634 -15.21 7.30 12.36
N ARG A 635 -15.51 6.06 11.98
CA ARG A 635 -14.52 4.97 11.83
C ARG A 635 -13.61 5.11 10.61
N VAL A 636 -13.91 6.02 9.68
CA VAL A 636 -13.08 6.28 8.50
C VAL A 636 -11.95 7.21 8.93
N HIS A 637 -10.81 6.63 9.28
CA HIS A 637 -9.65 7.38 9.68
C HIS A 637 -8.95 7.98 8.46
N ARG A 638 -8.84 9.31 8.44
CA ARG A 638 -8.02 10.04 7.47
C ARG A 638 -6.75 10.53 8.15
N ARG A 639 -5.66 10.62 7.39
CA ARG A 639 -4.43 11.24 7.89
C ARG A 639 -4.74 12.69 8.25
N TRP A 640 -4.12 13.21 9.30
CA TRP A 640 -4.33 14.59 9.74
C TRP A 640 -4.22 15.60 8.59
N VAL A 641 -3.17 15.50 7.77
CA VAL A 641 -2.94 16.35 6.59
C VAL A 641 -4.02 16.22 5.52
N ASP A 642 -4.62 15.02 5.36
CA ASP A 642 -5.72 14.80 4.43
C ASP A 642 -6.97 15.57 4.89
N GLU A 643 -7.20 15.63 6.20
CA GLU A 643 -8.30 16.43 6.74
C GLU A 643 -8.06 17.92 6.57
N GLN A 644 -6.85 18.41 6.84
CA GLN A 644 -6.50 19.82 6.65
C GLN A 644 -6.60 20.26 5.19
N SER A 645 -6.29 19.36 4.26
CA SER A 645 -6.21 19.68 2.83
C SER A 645 -7.44 19.21 2.05
N ASN A 646 -8.53 18.91 2.76
CA ASN A 646 -9.82 18.49 2.21
C ASN A 646 -9.74 17.28 1.26
N TYR A 647 -8.91 16.30 1.58
CA TYR A 647 -8.98 15.00 0.93
C TYR A 647 -10.08 14.13 1.56
N ILE A 648 -10.82 13.44 0.69
CA ILE A 648 -11.92 12.55 1.05
C ILE A 648 -11.66 11.15 0.50
N HIS A 649 -12.37 10.16 1.05
CA HIS A 649 -12.36 8.78 0.58
C HIS A 649 -13.72 8.47 -0.06
N PRO A 650 -13.90 8.59 -1.39
CA PRO A 650 -15.20 8.42 -2.05
C PRO A 650 -15.90 7.09 -1.79
N CYS A 651 -15.16 6.02 -1.43
CA CYS A 651 -15.79 4.75 -1.06
C CYS A 651 -16.59 4.81 0.25
N MET A 652 -16.37 5.83 1.08
CA MET A 652 -17.04 6.04 2.36
C MET A 652 -17.45 7.50 2.60
N SER A 653 -17.48 8.32 1.54
CA SER A 653 -17.90 9.72 1.60
C SER A 653 -19.24 9.89 0.92
N TYR A 654 -20.18 10.57 1.60
CA TYR A 654 -21.56 10.75 1.18
C TYR A 654 -21.82 12.24 0.95
N PRO A 655 -22.31 12.68 -0.22
CA PRO A 655 -22.48 14.10 -0.50
C PRO A 655 -23.58 14.72 0.37
N LEU A 656 -23.30 15.89 0.95
CA LEU A 656 -24.28 16.70 1.71
C LEU A 656 -24.69 17.99 0.99
N LYS A 657 -23.95 18.35 -0.06
CA LYS A 657 -24.11 19.52 -0.93
C LYS A 657 -23.57 19.18 -2.31
N ASP A 658 -23.76 20.07 -3.28
CA ASP A 658 -23.01 20.03 -4.53
C ASP A 658 -21.51 20.04 -4.25
N LEU A 659 -20.77 19.21 -4.99
CA LEU A 659 -19.33 19.04 -4.80
C LEU A 659 -18.57 19.48 -6.04
N HIS A 660 -17.41 20.09 -5.83
CA HIS A 660 -16.37 20.25 -6.83
C HIS A 660 -15.17 19.42 -6.39
N ILE A 661 -14.78 18.42 -7.19
CA ILE A 661 -13.74 17.45 -6.84
C ILE A 661 -12.65 17.41 -7.91
N ARG A 662 -11.46 16.95 -7.51
CA ARG A 662 -10.36 16.61 -8.41
C ARG A 662 -9.92 15.18 -8.14
N LEU A 663 -10.07 14.32 -9.15
CA LEU A 663 -9.76 12.89 -9.10
C LEU A 663 -8.25 12.61 -9.19
#